data_AF-A0A9D0N6Z6-F1
#
_entry.id   AF-A0A9D0N6Z6-F1
#
_cell.length_a   1.000
_cell.length_b   1.000
_cell.length_c   1.000
_cell.angle_alpha   90.00
_cell.angle_beta   90.00
_cell.angle_gamma   90.00
#
_symmetry.space_group_name_H-M   'P 1'
#
loop_
_entity.id
_entity.type
_entity.pdbx_description
1 polymer ?
#
loop_
_entity_poly.entity_id
_entity_poly.type
_entity_poly.pdbx_seq_one_letter_code
_entity_poly.pdbx_strand_id
1 'polypeptide(L)'
;MAPRKKAKMGADPLAWMQDNDTSPVKMVTSKPVERRKKPRSKKSDAGLDVDLLEQTFAALAPQGEALVKRFYAELFERYPGVKPMFDNTTVAEQEKKLLAALQLVVNSLRKPKALTDALIRLGAKHHEYGARPEHYTAVAETLLDVMAEFAGELWTDDVRAAWSKALNTVATTMLAAEQTDNTGEEDETMAASKKVVEHQVRDEDQLTRLQSAVDGAMTAIMMVDRDFNVTYVNQSTIKLLKRHEEILREVYPGFDADALVGANIDMFHANPAHQRKLLSNPDNLPYKTDINVGPLKFELNVTAQIDSAGNYIGNTLEWSDVTDLRVKETEVTRLQSAVSGAMTAIMMIDRDFTITYANQATIKLLKGHEGTLRSIYPGFNADALIGANIDMFHANPAHQRQLLSNPDNLPYKTDISVGPLKFELNVTAQINSEGNYIGNTLEWSDVTATRAKEMEVSRLQSAVDGAQSNLMLCDTELNIVYANPAVVEMLRVRQNELRQFWPTLDVDNLIGTNIDGFHKNPAHQRALLGDASRLPAKAEIKVGDLEFQVNATMITGPDGKYMGNMVEWKDITEEKNAEHQIQGLIDGAVAGQLDNRIATDEFDGFLQHLGEGINRLMDAVVEPVQETRRVISGLAEGDLTQNMNGEFGGEFAELRDAVNSTMNKLLSMVNEIGTASGTIASAANEISQGTADLSQRSEEQASSLEETASSMEELTGTVRQNADNAREANQLANSARDEATKGGEVVGQAITAMAEINQSSKKIADIIGVIDEIAFQTNLLALNAAVEAARAGEQGRGFAVVAAEVRNLAQRSASAAKEIKSLINDSVEKVTEGSKLVDQSGATLEEIVGSVKKVSDIIAEIASAGQEQASGIDQINKAVTQMDEMTQQNAALVEEAAASSEAMNDQAAALDELIGFFKVGENTRRAEAPAPQRAARPAAAAKPASARRSAPKDSGGSEWEEF
;
A
#
# COMPACT_ATOMS: atom_id res chain seq x y z
N MET A 1 0.44 64.10 23.24
CA MET A 1 0.14 62.70 22.89
C MET A 1 -0.58 62.68 21.54
N ALA A 2 -0.21 61.78 20.64
CA ALA A 2 -0.95 61.55 19.39
C ALA A 2 -1.87 60.33 19.54
N PRO A 3 -3.04 60.28 18.89
CA PRO A 3 -3.93 59.12 18.99
C PRO A 3 -3.28 57.89 18.32
N ARG A 4 -3.22 56.76 19.04
CA ARG A 4 -2.92 55.45 18.42
C ARG A 4 -3.91 55.22 17.28
N LYS A 5 -3.43 54.98 16.06
CA LYS A 5 -4.28 54.46 14.97
C LYS A 5 -4.85 53.13 15.44
N LYS A 6 -6.17 53.02 15.54
CA LYS A 6 -6.82 51.71 15.72
C LYS A 6 -6.44 50.82 14.54
N ALA A 7 -6.08 49.58 14.82
CA ALA A 7 -5.95 48.58 13.77
C ALA A 7 -7.34 48.31 13.17
N LYS A 8 -7.39 47.73 11.96
CA LYS A 8 -8.63 47.30 11.31
C LYS A 8 -8.52 45.81 10.95
N MET A 9 -9.64 45.09 10.94
CA MET A 9 -9.65 43.67 10.55
C MET A 9 -9.08 43.50 9.13
N GLY A 10 -8.17 42.54 8.99
CA GLY A 10 -7.52 42.23 7.71
C GLY A 10 -6.27 41.37 7.89
N ALA A 11 -5.39 41.75 8.82
CA ALA A 11 -4.20 40.97 9.18
C ALA A 11 -4.56 39.54 9.62
N ASP A 12 -3.77 38.55 9.19
CA ASP A 12 -4.06 37.13 9.42
C ASP A 12 -4.01 36.78 10.92
N PRO A 13 -5.12 36.30 11.52
CA PRO A 13 -5.13 35.86 12.91
C PRO A 13 -4.41 34.52 13.14
N LEU A 14 -4.13 33.75 12.09
CA LEU A 14 -3.59 32.38 12.13
C LEU A 14 -2.17 32.26 11.55
N ALA A 15 -1.49 33.37 11.25
CA ALA A 15 -0.12 33.36 10.74
C ALA A 15 0.89 32.63 11.67
N TRP A 16 0.60 32.53 12.97
CA TRP A 16 1.38 31.77 13.96
C TRP A 16 1.19 30.24 13.86
N MET A 17 0.39 29.76 12.91
CA MET A 17 0.00 28.36 12.76
C MET A 17 0.42 27.75 11.42
N GLN A 18 1.19 28.47 10.60
CA GLN A 18 1.69 27.97 9.30
C GLN A 18 2.91 27.04 9.44
N ASP A 19 3.60 27.03 10.59
CA ASP A 19 4.82 26.27 10.84
C ASP A 19 4.60 24.85 11.44
N ASN A 20 3.42 24.24 11.29
CA ASN A 20 3.21 22.84 11.74
C ASN A 20 2.21 22.04 10.89
N ASP A 21 2.69 20.92 10.35
CA ASP A 21 1.99 19.73 9.81
C ASP A 21 0.82 19.97 8.81
N THR A 22 1.16 20.02 7.52
CA THR A 22 0.20 20.00 6.40
C THR A 22 -0.17 18.56 5.97
N SER A 23 -0.76 17.76 6.86
CA SER A 23 -1.25 16.41 6.55
C SER A 23 -2.76 16.40 6.22
N PRO A 24 -3.19 15.99 5.00
CA PRO A 24 -4.60 15.98 4.64
C PRO A 24 -5.36 14.80 5.27
N VAL A 25 -6.41 15.10 6.04
CA VAL A 25 -7.28 14.08 6.66
C VAL A 25 -8.07 13.34 5.58
N LYS A 26 -7.96 12.00 5.54
CA LYS A 26 -8.69 11.14 4.60
C LYS A 26 -10.21 11.27 4.80
N MET A 27 -10.95 11.46 3.70
CA MET A 27 -12.42 11.36 3.71
C MET A 27 -12.87 9.98 4.19
N VAL A 28 -13.69 9.93 5.24
CA VAL A 28 -14.36 8.70 5.69
C VAL A 28 -15.64 8.51 4.88
N THR A 29 -15.61 7.60 3.91
CA THR A 29 -16.77 7.28 3.06
C THR A 29 -17.79 6.41 3.81
N SER A 30 -18.73 7.03 4.51
CA SER A 30 -19.83 6.31 5.18
C SER A 30 -20.92 5.90 4.18
N LYS A 31 -21.01 4.59 3.88
CA LYS A 31 -22.24 3.99 3.36
C LYS A 31 -23.33 3.99 4.46
N PRO A 32 -24.63 4.04 4.11
CA PRO A 32 -25.70 4.29 5.08
C PRO A 32 -25.82 3.18 6.12
N VAL A 33 -25.97 3.58 7.39
CA VAL A 33 -26.10 2.66 8.54
C VAL A 33 -27.54 2.64 9.04
N GLU A 34 -28.09 1.45 9.22
CA GLU A 34 -29.44 1.25 9.75
C GLU A 34 -29.60 1.69 11.21
N ARG A 35 -30.85 1.94 11.61
CA ARG A 35 -31.25 2.36 12.97
C ARG A 35 -30.71 1.43 14.07
N ARG A 36 -29.63 1.84 14.77
CA ARG A 36 -29.24 1.30 16.08
C ARG A 36 -29.00 2.40 17.12
N LYS A 37 -29.18 2.01 18.39
CA LYS A 37 -29.46 2.84 19.58
C LYS A 37 -28.49 4.01 19.81
N LYS A 38 -29.03 5.16 20.28
CA LYS A 38 -28.25 6.35 20.71
C LYS A 38 -27.06 5.96 21.61
N PRO A 39 -25.83 6.40 21.31
CA PRO A 39 -24.74 6.44 22.28
C PRO A 39 -25.05 7.44 23.42
N ARG A 40 -24.41 7.27 24.58
CA ARG A 40 -24.26 8.37 25.55
C ARG A 40 -23.08 9.23 25.11
N SER A 41 -23.30 10.51 24.84
CA SER A 41 -22.21 11.45 24.54
C SER A 41 -21.29 11.63 25.75
N LYS A 42 -20.00 11.85 25.49
CA LYS A 42 -19.03 12.26 26.50
C LYS A 42 -18.87 13.77 26.46
N LYS A 43 -19.41 14.45 27.47
CA LYS A 43 -19.14 15.88 27.67
C LYS A 43 -17.66 16.11 28.00
N SER A 44 -17.09 17.18 27.48
CA SER A 44 -15.75 17.64 27.88
C SER A 44 -15.74 18.25 29.29
N ASP A 45 -14.57 18.57 29.83
CA ASP A 45 -14.42 19.25 31.13
C ASP A 45 -15.12 20.64 31.17
N ALA A 46 -15.31 21.28 30.02
CA ALA A 46 -16.13 22.51 29.87
C ALA A 46 -17.65 22.23 29.79
N GLY A 47 -18.06 20.97 29.88
CA GLY A 47 -19.44 20.51 29.77
C GLY A 47 -20.07 20.72 28.39
N LEU A 48 -19.26 20.78 27.31
CA LEU A 48 -19.73 20.84 25.92
C LEU A 48 -19.93 19.43 25.37
N ASP A 49 -20.91 19.24 24.49
CA ASP A 49 -21.17 17.96 23.83
C ASP A 49 -20.32 17.86 22.54
N VAL A 50 -19.06 17.48 22.71
CA VAL A 50 -18.06 17.53 21.64
C VAL A 50 -18.38 16.53 20.52
N ASP A 51 -18.88 15.35 20.88
CA ASP A 51 -19.25 14.32 19.91
C ASP A 51 -20.36 14.83 18.97
N LEU A 52 -21.32 15.62 19.47
CA LEU A 52 -22.39 16.22 18.68
C LEU A 52 -21.90 17.39 17.80
N LEU A 53 -21.03 18.24 18.33
CA LEU A 53 -20.44 19.38 17.61
C LEU A 53 -19.58 18.92 16.42
N GLU A 54 -18.72 17.91 16.62
CA GLU A 54 -17.89 17.34 15.54
C GLU A 54 -18.75 16.70 14.44
N GLN A 55 -19.81 15.97 14.80
CA GLN A 55 -20.73 15.35 13.83
C GLN A 55 -21.49 16.38 12.97
N THR A 56 -22.05 17.42 13.59
CA THR A 56 -22.72 18.49 12.83
C THR A 56 -21.72 19.28 11.96
N PHE A 57 -20.51 19.54 12.46
CA PHE A 57 -19.51 20.25 11.65
C PHE A 57 -19.05 19.42 10.45
N ALA A 58 -18.86 18.12 10.61
CA ALA A 58 -18.49 17.23 9.50
C ALA A 58 -19.54 17.17 8.38
N ALA A 59 -20.82 17.33 8.71
CA ALA A 59 -21.90 17.43 7.72
C ALA A 59 -21.96 18.81 7.00
N LEU A 60 -21.54 19.88 7.68
CA LEU A 60 -21.56 21.25 7.15
C LEU A 60 -20.29 21.61 6.37
N ALA A 61 -19.12 21.07 6.75
CA ALA A 61 -17.83 21.42 6.17
C ALA A 61 -17.73 21.28 4.63
N PRO A 62 -18.33 20.26 3.97
CA PRO A 62 -18.35 20.17 2.50
C PRO A 62 -19.09 21.32 1.79
N GLN A 63 -19.96 22.04 2.52
CA GLN A 63 -20.69 23.22 2.03
C GLN A 63 -20.11 24.54 2.57
N GLY A 64 -18.94 24.49 3.23
CA GLY A 64 -18.41 25.58 4.04
C GLY A 64 -18.24 26.93 3.32
N GLU A 65 -17.82 26.91 2.05
CA GLU A 65 -17.68 28.14 1.25
C GLU A 65 -19.04 28.83 0.99
N ALA A 66 -20.07 28.05 0.64
CA ALA A 66 -21.43 28.55 0.45
C ALA A 66 -22.07 29.03 1.77
N LEU A 67 -21.84 28.29 2.86
CA LEU A 67 -22.32 28.62 4.21
C LEU A 67 -21.73 29.94 4.69
N VAL A 68 -20.41 30.12 4.60
CA VAL A 68 -19.74 31.35 5.06
C VAL A 68 -20.12 32.55 4.19
N LYS A 69 -20.30 32.35 2.88
CA LYS A 69 -20.81 33.39 1.97
C LYS A 69 -22.23 33.84 2.32
N ARG A 70 -23.13 32.90 2.66
CA ARG A 70 -24.48 33.20 3.16
C ARG A 70 -24.42 33.94 4.51
N PHE A 71 -23.53 33.51 5.41
CA PHE A 71 -23.31 34.14 6.71
C PHE A 71 -22.90 35.61 6.58
N TYR A 72 -21.90 35.95 5.76
CA TYR A 72 -21.48 37.36 5.61
C TYR A 72 -22.54 38.24 4.95
N ALA A 73 -23.37 37.69 4.05
CA ALA A 73 -24.52 38.39 3.50
C ALA A 73 -25.55 38.72 4.59
N GLU A 74 -26.02 37.69 5.32
CA GLU A 74 -27.02 37.82 6.39
C GLU A 74 -26.51 38.73 7.54
N LEU A 75 -25.22 38.64 7.91
CA LEU A 75 -24.61 39.44 8.98
C LEU A 75 -24.62 40.93 8.64
N PHE A 76 -24.23 41.30 7.43
CA PHE A 76 -24.20 42.69 6.99
C PHE A 76 -25.59 43.26 6.67
N GLU A 77 -26.59 42.41 6.45
CA GLU A 77 -28.00 42.79 6.31
C GLU A 77 -28.68 43.00 7.67
N ARG A 78 -28.56 42.04 8.61
CA ARG A 78 -29.12 42.15 9.97
C ARG A 78 -28.43 43.19 10.84
N TYR A 79 -27.10 43.32 10.73
CA TYR A 79 -26.30 44.21 11.58
C TYR A 79 -25.41 45.17 10.75
N PRO A 80 -25.98 46.16 10.02
CA PRO A 80 -25.20 47.03 9.12
C PRO A 80 -24.05 47.79 9.79
N GLY A 81 -24.13 48.05 11.10
CA GLY A 81 -23.07 48.69 11.90
C GLY A 81 -21.79 47.84 12.06
N VAL A 82 -21.84 46.54 11.77
CA VAL A 82 -20.67 45.65 11.77
C VAL A 82 -19.84 45.81 10.48
N LYS A 83 -20.49 46.18 9.36
CA LYS A 83 -19.88 46.26 8.03
C LYS A 83 -18.60 47.13 7.95
N PRO A 84 -18.52 48.32 8.56
CA PRO A 84 -17.32 49.18 8.50
C PRO A 84 -16.07 48.59 9.19
N MET A 85 -16.21 47.51 9.97
CA MET A 85 -15.06 46.80 10.55
C MET A 85 -14.28 46.01 9.47
N PHE A 86 -14.95 45.65 8.38
CA PHE A 86 -14.42 44.81 7.30
C PHE A 86 -13.95 45.62 6.07
N ASP A 87 -13.99 46.96 6.10
CA ASP A 87 -13.57 47.86 5.01
C ASP A 87 -12.17 47.59 4.42
N ASN A 88 -11.30 46.89 5.16
CA ASN A 88 -9.88 46.71 4.87
C ASN A 88 -9.53 45.31 4.33
N THR A 89 -10.52 44.49 3.95
CA THR A 89 -10.35 43.10 3.51
C THR A 89 -11.50 42.69 2.59
N THR A 90 -11.27 41.75 1.67
CA THR A 90 -12.34 41.28 0.76
C THR A 90 -13.18 40.18 1.42
N VAL A 91 -14.45 40.04 1.00
CA VAL A 91 -15.32 38.96 1.49
C VAL A 91 -14.69 37.59 1.23
N ALA A 92 -14.03 37.38 0.08
CA ALA A 92 -13.34 36.13 -0.26
C ALA A 92 -12.12 35.80 0.62
N GLU A 93 -11.43 36.81 1.18
CA GLU A 93 -10.38 36.59 2.18
C GLU A 93 -10.96 36.19 3.54
N GLN A 94 -12.12 36.77 3.90
CA GLN A 94 -12.82 36.46 5.14
C GLN A 94 -13.55 35.10 5.08
N GLU A 95 -14.05 34.71 3.91
CA GLU A 95 -14.65 33.40 3.65
C GLU A 95 -13.71 32.26 4.06
N LYS A 96 -12.44 32.34 3.65
CA LYS A 96 -11.40 31.37 4.03
C LYS A 96 -11.02 31.46 5.51
N LYS A 97 -10.92 32.67 6.07
CA LYS A 97 -10.53 32.88 7.47
C LYS A 97 -11.58 32.37 8.47
N LEU A 98 -12.87 32.58 8.22
CA LEU A 98 -13.92 32.08 9.11
C LEU A 98 -14.02 30.55 9.06
N LEU A 99 -13.93 29.94 7.87
CA LEU A 99 -13.95 28.48 7.74
C LEU A 99 -12.76 27.83 8.47
N ALA A 100 -11.56 28.39 8.34
CA ALA A 100 -10.37 27.95 9.07
C ALA A 100 -10.51 28.13 10.60
N ALA A 101 -11.10 29.24 11.05
CA ALA A 101 -11.36 29.48 12.47
C ALA A 101 -12.37 28.48 13.07
N LEU A 102 -13.44 28.14 12.34
CA LEU A 102 -14.42 27.14 12.79
C LEU A 102 -13.81 25.73 12.83
N GLN A 103 -13.04 25.35 11.81
CA GLN A 103 -12.28 24.09 11.80
C GLN A 103 -11.30 24.01 12.98
N LEU A 104 -10.58 25.11 13.28
CA LEU A 104 -9.65 25.19 14.41
C LEU A 104 -10.36 25.02 15.76
N VAL A 105 -11.48 25.71 15.97
CA VAL A 105 -12.27 25.59 17.21
C VAL A 105 -12.72 24.14 17.39
N VAL A 106 -13.35 23.53 16.37
CA VAL A 106 -13.85 22.15 16.43
C VAL A 106 -12.72 21.15 16.69
N ASN A 107 -11.63 21.20 15.93
CA ASN A 107 -10.46 20.33 16.11
C ASN A 107 -9.79 20.48 17.49
N SER A 108 -10.02 21.61 18.17
CA SER A 108 -9.43 21.93 19.48
C SER A 108 -10.39 21.72 20.66
N LEU A 109 -11.66 21.32 20.43
CA LEU A 109 -12.63 21.05 21.50
C LEU A 109 -12.18 19.95 22.49
N ARG A 110 -11.30 19.04 22.04
CA ARG A 110 -10.67 18.00 22.87
C ARG A 110 -9.29 18.41 23.45
N LYS A 111 -8.83 19.65 23.23
CA LYS A 111 -7.55 20.21 23.71
C LYS A 111 -7.74 21.58 24.41
N PRO A 112 -8.52 21.66 25.50
CA PRO A 112 -9.08 22.92 26.01
C PRO A 112 -8.05 24.02 26.33
N LYS A 113 -6.91 23.70 26.98
CA LYS A 113 -5.91 24.73 27.33
C LYS A 113 -5.34 25.47 26.12
N ALA A 114 -4.98 24.75 25.06
CA ALA A 114 -4.42 25.34 23.84
C ALA A 114 -5.44 26.24 23.10
N LEU A 115 -6.72 25.87 23.17
CA LEU A 115 -7.81 26.67 22.61
C LEU A 115 -8.02 27.98 23.41
N THR A 116 -8.02 27.91 24.75
CA THR A 116 -8.18 29.09 25.61
C THR A 116 -7.12 30.16 25.33
N ASP A 117 -5.85 29.78 25.29
CA ASP A 117 -4.74 30.72 25.06
C ASP A 117 -4.80 31.37 23.67
N ALA A 118 -5.23 30.62 22.66
CA ALA A 118 -5.44 31.13 21.30
C ALA A 118 -6.63 32.11 21.24
N LEU A 119 -7.73 31.80 21.91
CA LEU A 119 -8.92 32.66 21.95
C LEU A 119 -8.68 33.96 22.73
N ILE A 120 -7.95 33.94 23.85
CA ILE A 120 -7.57 35.15 24.58
C ILE A 120 -6.72 36.08 23.71
N ARG A 121 -5.72 35.55 23.01
CA ARG A 121 -4.90 36.32 22.05
C ARG A 121 -5.71 36.88 20.87
N LEU A 122 -6.72 36.14 20.40
CA LEU A 122 -7.62 36.59 19.34
C LEU A 122 -8.59 37.68 19.82
N GLY A 123 -9.11 37.55 21.05
CA GLY A 123 -9.99 38.53 21.70
C GLY A 123 -9.32 39.89 21.89
N ALA A 124 -8.06 39.90 22.34
CA ALA A 124 -7.25 41.12 22.43
C ALA A 124 -7.13 41.84 21.07
N LYS A 125 -6.84 41.12 19.98
CA LYS A 125 -6.82 41.69 18.62
C LYS A 125 -8.18 42.20 18.17
N HIS A 126 -9.26 41.50 18.50
CA HIS A 126 -10.63 41.96 18.19
C HIS A 126 -10.99 43.27 18.93
N HIS A 127 -10.52 43.46 20.17
CA HIS A 127 -10.63 44.75 20.87
C HIS A 127 -9.84 45.85 20.16
N GLU A 128 -8.60 45.59 19.70
CA GLU A 128 -7.82 46.56 18.91
C GLU A 128 -8.52 46.98 17.60
N TYR A 129 -9.23 46.03 16.97
CA TYR A 129 -10.08 46.28 15.79
C TYR A 129 -11.39 47.01 16.13
N GLY A 130 -11.71 47.22 17.41
CA GLY A 130 -12.89 47.94 17.88
C GLY A 130 -14.16 47.12 18.04
N ALA A 131 -14.06 45.78 18.06
CA ALA A 131 -15.20 44.92 18.37
C ALA A 131 -15.71 45.17 19.80
N ARG A 132 -17.03 45.02 20.00
CA ARG A 132 -17.72 45.16 21.29
C ARG A 132 -18.42 43.85 21.67
N PRO A 133 -18.77 43.61 22.94
CA PRO A 133 -19.55 42.45 23.36
C PRO A 133 -20.80 42.21 22.48
N GLU A 134 -21.53 43.29 22.15
CA GLU A 134 -22.70 43.31 21.26
C GLU A 134 -22.45 42.62 19.90
N HIS A 135 -21.23 42.76 19.34
CA HIS A 135 -20.89 42.24 18.02
C HIS A 135 -20.60 40.74 18.04
N TYR A 136 -20.17 40.19 19.18
CA TYR A 136 -20.02 38.74 19.34
C TYR A 136 -21.37 38.03 19.34
N THR A 137 -22.39 38.62 19.99
CA THR A 137 -23.77 38.12 19.97
C THR A 137 -24.32 38.12 18.54
N ALA A 138 -24.19 39.24 17.81
CA ALA A 138 -24.62 39.36 16.41
C ALA A 138 -24.00 38.29 15.49
N VAL A 139 -22.70 38.02 15.65
CA VAL A 139 -21.98 36.97 14.91
C VAL A 139 -22.49 35.58 15.30
N ALA A 140 -22.66 35.29 16.59
CA ALA A 140 -23.11 33.98 17.07
C ALA A 140 -24.56 33.67 16.64
N GLU A 141 -25.48 34.63 16.76
CA GLU A 141 -26.88 34.48 16.33
C GLU A 141 -27.00 34.24 14.82
N THR A 142 -26.33 35.08 14.02
CA THR A 142 -26.34 34.93 12.55
C THR A 142 -25.73 33.59 12.12
N LEU A 143 -24.63 33.16 12.76
CA LEU A 143 -24.00 31.89 12.43
C LEU A 143 -24.88 30.69 12.80
N LEU A 144 -25.58 30.72 13.94
CA LEU A 144 -26.50 29.65 14.34
C LEU A 144 -27.69 29.52 13.38
N ASP A 145 -28.26 30.63 12.92
CA ASP A 145 -29.39 30.60 11.98
C ASP A 145 -28.94 30.14 10.58
N VAL A 146 -27.78 30.58 10.09
CA VAL A 146 -27.26 30.12 8.79
C VAL A 146 -26.77 28.66 8.86
N MET A 147 -26.19 28.21 9.97
CA MET A 147 -25.89 26.78 10.15
C MET A 147 -27.15 25.92 10.17
N ALA A 148 -28.28 26.43 10.68
CA ALA A 148 -29.57 25.75 10.58
C ALA A 148 -30.07 25.61 9.12
N GLU A 149 -29.93 26.68 8.32
CA GLU A 149 -30.29 26.71 6.89
C GLU A 149 -29.57 25.60 6.09
N PHE A 150 -28.28 25.35 6.38
CA PHE A 150 -27.46 24.34 5.70
C PHE A 150 -27.51 22.93 6.33
N ALA A 151 -27.88 22.79 7.61
CA ALA A 151 -27.92 21.50 8.30
C ALA A 151 -29.26 20.76 8.13
N GLY A 152 -30.36 21.47 7.86
CA GLY A 152 -31.67 20.86 7.61
C GLY A 152 -32.15 19.95 8.75
N GLU A 153 -32.54 18.71 8.41
CA GLU A 153 -33.04 17.71 9.40
C GLU A 153 -32.01 17.32 10.47
N LEU A 154 -30.71 17.63 10.29
CA LEU A 154 -29.68 17.40 11.31
C LEU A 154 -29.71 18.47 12.43
N TRP A 155 -30.37 19.61 12.21
CA TRP A 155 -30.41 20.73 13.16
C TRP A 155 -31.49 20.58 14.23
N THR A 156 -31.29 19.60 15.12
CA THR A 156 -32.18 19.36 16.27
C THR A 156 -31.97 20.38 17.39
N ASP A 157 -32.92 20.49 18.33
CA ASP A 157 -32.77 21.37 19.50
C ASP A 157 -31.53 21.04 20.36
N ASP A 158 -31.20 19.75 20.50
CA ASP A 158 -29.97 19.29 21.17
C ASP A 158 -28.71 19.85 20.46
N VAL A 159 -28.70 19.85 19.11
CA VAL A 159 -27.62 20.40 18.28
C VAL A 159 -27.54 21.92 18.41
N ARG A 160 -28.67 22.63 18.31
CA ARG A 160 -28.73 24.09 18.45
C ARG A 160 -28.27 24.54 19.84
N ALA A 161 -28.65 23.80 20.89
CA ALA A 161 -28.19 24.05 22.25
C ALA A 161 -26.68 23.81 22.44
N ALA A 162 -26.13 22.75 21.83
CA ALA A 162 -24.69 22.48 21.86
C ALA A 162 -23.88 23.57 21.16
N TRP A 163 -24.26 23.97 19.95
CA TRP A 163 -23.59 25.05 19.20
C TRP A 163 -23.72 26.42 19.88
N SER A 164 -24.91 26.75 20.39
CA SER A 164 -25.13 27.99 21.15
C SER A 164 -24.23 28.04 22.39
N LYS A 165 -24.13 26.94 23.16
CA LYS A 165 -23.24 26.86 24.32
C LYS A 165 -21.76 26.97 23.91
N ALA A 166 -21.35 26.32 22.82
CA ALA A 166 -19.97 26.39 22.31
C ALA A 166 -19.58 27.82 21.89
N LEU A 167 -20.39 28.47 21.06
CA LEU A 167 -20.14 29.84 20.57
C LEU A 167 -20.14 30.87 21.72
N ASN A 168 -21.06 30.73 22.69
CA ASN A 168 -21.07 31.59 23.88
C ASN A 168 -19.82 31.37 24.78
N THR A 169 -19.34 30.11 24.89
CA THR A 169 -18.09 29.81 25.62
C THR A 169 -16.89 30.46 24.92
N VAL A 170 -16.84 30.42 23.58
CA VAL A 170 -15.81 31.10 22.79
C VAL A 170 -15.87 32.61 23.00
N ALA A 171 -17.05 33.24 22.83
CA ALA A 171 -17.22 34.67 23.02
C ALA A 171 -16.83 35.14 24.44
N THR A 172 -17.26 34.42 25.48
CA THR A 172 -16.90 34.71 26.88
C THR A 172 -15.38 34.62 27.09
N THR A 173 -14.72 33.61 26.51
CA THR A 173 -13.26 33.44 26.61
C THR A 173 -12.49 34.56 25.89
N MET A 174 -13.00 35.05 24.76
CA MET A 174 -12.41 36.17 24.02
C MET A 174 -12.61 37.51 24.72
N LEU A 175 -13.70 37.69 25.48
CA LEU A 175 -13.98 38.90 26.26
C LEU A 175 -13.25 38.93 27.62
N ALA A 176 -12.79 37.80 28.14
CA ALA A 176 -12.09 37.72 29.43
C ALA A 176 -10.72 38.43 29.46
N ALA A 177 -10.21 38.88 28.31
CA ALA A 177 -8.91 39.57 28.19
C ALA A 177 -8.90 41.03 28.72
N GLU A 178 -10.02 41.55 29.23
CA GLU A 178 -10.21 42.98 29.56
C GLU A 178 -10.01 43.33 31.06
N GLN A 179 -9.54 42.40 31.91
CA GLN A 179 -9.51 42.59 33.38
C GLN A 179 -8.19 42.19 34.10
N THR A 180 -7.03 42.68 33.65
CA THR A 180 -5.78 42.64 34.44
C THR A 180 -4.89 43.87 34.22
N ASP A 181 -5.16 44.99 34.90
CA ASP A 181 -4.18 46.08 35.14
C ASP A 181 -4.73 47.16 36.11
N ASN A 182 -4.36 47.12 37.41
CA ASN A 182 -4.35 48.30 38.33
C ASN A 182 -3.83 48.00 39.76
N THR A 183 -3.31 49.04 40.44
CA THR A 183 -3.05 49.25 41.90
C THR A 183 -1.62 49.14 42.50
N GLY A 184 -1.40 49.98 43.53
CA GLY A 184 -0.31 50.07 44.52
C GLY A 184 -0.90 50.44 45.91
N GLU A 185 -0.28 51.18 46.86
CA GLU A 185 1.06 51.77 47.00
C GLU A 185 1.25 52.28 48.47
N GLU A 186 2.12 53.27 48.75
CA GLU A 186 2.25 54.13 49.99
C GLU A 186 2.94 53.57 51.28
N ASP A 187 3.85 54.37 51.92
CA ASP A 187 3.79 55.00 53.30
C ASP A 187 5.17 55.28 54.04
N GLU A 188 5.28 56.26 55.00
CA GLU A 188 6.50 56.75 55.77
C GLU A 188 6.23 57.43 57.19
N THR A 189 7.21 57.68 58.15
CA THR A 189 7.14 58.61 59.41
C THR A 189 8.35 58.59 60.48
N MET A 190 8.60 59.59 61.45
CA MET A 190 9.32 59.51 62.85
C MET A 190 9.91 60.78 63.72
N ALA A 191 10.17 60.66 65.10
CA ALA A 191 11.25 61.15 66.14
C ALA A 191 11.43 62.50 67.08
N ALA A 192 12.17 62.42 68.28
CA ALA A 192 13.09 63.39 69.12
C ALA A 192 12.81 64.20 70.53
N SER A 193 13.79 64.44 71.53
CA SER A 193 13.81 65.47 72.74
C SER A 193 14.90 65.49 73.98
N LYS A 194 15.15 66.64 74.76
CA LYS A 194 15.47 66.93 76.28
C LYS A 194 16.92 67.20 77.02
N LYS A 195 17.09 68.06 78.14
CA LYS A 195 18.31 68.30 79.11
C LYS A 195 18.16 69.20 80.47
N VAL A 196 19.10 69.29 81.51
CA VAL A 196 19.23 70.27 82.73
C VAL A 196 20.59 70.32 83.62
N VAL A 197 20.82 71.15 84.73
CA VAL A 197 22.05 71.35 85.69
C VAL A 197 21.76 72.03 87.15
N GLU A 198 22.49 72.49 88.27
CA GLU A 198 23.86 72.94 88.88
C GLU A 198 23.86 73.09 90.51
N HIS A 199 24.70 73.64 91.51
CA HIS A 199 26.05 74.33 91.87
C HIS A 199 26.45 74.38 93.47
N GLN A 200 27.53 75.07 94.04
CA GLN A 200 28.09 75.04 95.51
C GLN A 200 29.14 76.14 96.07
N VAL A 201 29.52 76.30 97.42
CA VAL A 201 30.52 77.30 98.09
C VAL A 201 31.09 77.05 99.60
N ARG A 202 32.27 77.65 100.11
CA ARG A 202 32.73 78.17 101.52
C ARG A 202 34.30 78.20 101.97
N ASP A 203 34.75 78.90 103.10
CA ASP A 203 36.08 79.38 103.73
C ASP A 203 36.43 79.11 105.29
N GLU A 204 37.62 79.51 105.91
CA GLU A 204 37.99 79.54 107.43
C GLU A 204 39.42 80.16 107.95
N ASP A 205 39.87 80.00 109.25
CA ASP A 205 41.13 80.46 110.05
C ASP A 205 42.53 79.95 109.54
N GLN A 206 43.05 80.53 108.45
CA GLN A 206 43.92 79.73 107.57
C GLN A 206 45.37 80.16 107.28
N LEU A 207 45.76 81.44 107.30
CA LEU A 207 47.04 81.87 106.65
C LEU A 207 48.29 81.09 107.10
N THR A 208 48.53 80.94 108.41
CA THR A 208 49.73 80.25 108.92
C THR A 208 49.69 78.73 108.65
N ARG A 209 48.49 78.13 108.55
CA ARG A 209 48.32 76.74 108.11
C ARG A 209 48.60 76.59 106.62
N LEU A 210 48.11 77.52 105.79
CA LEU A 210 48.31 77.50 104.34
C LEU A 210 49.80 77.50 103.98
N GLN A 211 50.62 78.35 104.60
CA GLN A 211 52.06 78.40 104.30
C GLN A 211 52.77 77.09 104.67
N SER A 212 52.45 76.49 105.83
CA SER A 212 53.00 75.17 106.21
C SER A 212 52.50 74.03 105.30
N ALA A 213 51.28 74.14 104.78
CA ALA A 213 50.70 73.15 103.88
C ALA A 213 51.35 73.18 102.48
N VAL A 214 51.75 74.36 101.98
CA VAL A 214 52.45 74.52 100.70
C VAL A 214 53.91 74.03 100.80
N ASP A 215 54.61 74.30 101.91
CA ASP A 215 55.95 73.76 102.17
C ASP A 215 55.96 72.22 102.31
N GLY A 216 54.89 71.66 102.91
CA GLY A 216 54.71 70.22 103.06
C GLY A 216 54.20 69.49 101.82
N ALA A 217 53.83 70.20 100.74
CA ALA A 217 53.24 69.59 99.56
C ALA A 217 54.26 68.78 98.74
N MET A 218 53.89 67.55 98.35
CA MET A 218 54.72 66.72 97.46
C MET A 218 54.70 67.20 95.99
N THR A 219 53.71 67.99 95.60
CA THR A 219 53.67 68.70 94.31
C THR A 219 54.77 69.76 94.27
N ALA A 220 55.46 69.90 93.13
CA ALA A 220 56.37 71.02 92.90
C ALA A 220 55.54 72.31 92.73
N ILE A 221 55.60 73.21 93.72
CA ILE A 221 54.93 74.52 93.72
C ILE A 221 55.97 75.63 93.62
N MET A 222 55.79 76.54 92.66
CA MET A 222 56.53 77.79 92.48
C MET A 222 55.54 78.96 92.51
N MET A 223 55.90 80.06 93.17
CA MET A 223 55.09 81.27 93.27
C MET A 223 55.87 82.45 92.71
N VAL A 224 55.21 83.30 91.93
CA VAL A 224 55.77 84.52 91.33
C VAL A 224 54.92 85.75 91.63
N ASP A 225 55.55 86.92 91.72
CA ASP A 225 54.86 88.22 91.80
C ASP A 225 54.29 88.68 90.44
N ARG A 226 53.69 89.87 90.41
CA ARG A 226 53.17 90.54 89.20
C ARG A 226 54.22 90.88 88.15
N ASP A 227 55.48 91.02 88.56
CA ASP A 227 56.62 91.30 87.67
C ASP A 227 57.30 90.00 87.19
N PHE A 228 56.75 88.84 87.59
CA PHE A 228 57.16 87.48 87.27
C PHE A 228 58.47 87.02 87.96
N ASN A 229 58.86 87.70 89.04
CA ASN A 229 59.95 87.24 89.91
C ASN A 229 59.43 86.17 90.85
N VAL A 230 60.19 85.09 91.04
CA VAL A 230 59.87 83.99 91.94
C VAL A 230 59.95 84.49 93.39
N THR A 231 58.80 84.62 94.05
CA THR A 231 58.70 85.02 95.45
C THR A 231 58.90 83.86 96.42
N TYR A 232 58.59 82.63 95.99
CA TYR A 232 58.69 81.43 96.81
C TYR A 232 58.74 80.16 95.93
N VAL A 233 59.44 79.13 96.39
CA VAL A 233 59.38 77.75 95.87
C VAL A 233 59.38 76.77 97.03
N ASN A 234 58.60 75.70 96.93
CA ASN A 234 58.66 74.62 97.92
C ASN A 234 59.82 73.64 97.63
N GLN A 235 60.15 72.81 98.61
CA GLN A 235 61.23 71.80 98.49
C GLN A 235 60.99 70.77 97.39
N SER A 236 59.74 70.56 96.97
CA SER A 236 59.38 69.65 95.89
C SER A 236 59.72 70.22 94.51
N THR A 237 59.58 71.54 94.30
CA THR A 237 60.09 72.24 93.10
C THR A 237 61.59 72.12 92.96
N ILE A 238 62.32 72.41 94.05
CA ILE A 238 63.78 72.25 94.07
C ILE A 238 64.15 70.81 93.69
N LYS A 239 63.53 69.79 94.30
CA LYS A 239 63.82 68.38 93.99
C LYS A 239 63.45 67.97 92.57
N LEU A 240 62.34 68.46 92.01
CA LEU A 240 61.94 68.16 90.63
C LEU A 240 62.95 68.76 89.66
N LEU A 241 63.17 70.08 89.71
CA LEU A 241 64.05 70.76 88.77
C LEU A 241 65.52 70.33 88.94
N LYS A 242 65.95 70.02 90.18
CA LYS A 242 67.30 69.53 90.44
C LYS A 242 67.55 68.09 89.98
N ARG A 243 66.51 67.24 89.94
CA ARG A 243 66.61 65.88 89.33
C ARG A 243 66.91 65.95 87.84
N HIS A 244 66.35 66.93 87.14
CA HIS A 244 66.49 67.09 85.69
C HIS A 244 67.42 68.26 85.32
N GLU A 245 68.26 68.73 86.25
CA GLU A 245 69.06 69.96 86.09
C GLU A 245 70.04 69.92 84.91
N GLU A 246 70.59 68.75 84.59
CA GLU A 246 71.47 68.55 83.43
C GLU A 246 70.71 68.80 82.12
N ILE A 247 69.54 68.18 81.94
CA ILE A 247 68.64 68.38 80.79
C ILE A 247 68.10 69.83 80.76
N LEU A 248 67.76 70.39 81.92
CA LEU A 248 67.27 71.77 82.02
C LEU A 248 68.35 72.80 81.68
N ARG A 249 69.63 72.51 81.92
CA ARG A 249 70.76 73.36 81.50
C ARG A 249 71.07 73.27 80.01
N GLU A 250 70.76 72.15 79.34
CA GLU A 250 70.81 72.05 77.87
C GLU A 250 69.74 72.94 77.21
N VAL A 251 68.52 72.98 77.77
CA VAL A 251 67.40 73.77 77.22
C VAL A 251 67.45 75.24 77.66
N TYR A 252 67.88 75.52 78.89
CA TYR A 252 67.95 76.85 79.51
C TYR A 252 69.39 77.13 80.01
N PRO A 253 70.29 77.63 79.15
CA PRO A 253 71.68 77.87 79.51
C PRO A 253 71.83 78.85 80.68
N GLY A 254 72.50 78.42 81.75
CA GLY A 254 72.65 79.17 83.00
C GLY A 254 71.61 78.86 84.07
N PHE A 255 70.76 77.84 83.88
CA PHE A 255 69.83 77.36 84.90
C PHE A 255 70.53 76.81 86.16
N ASP A 256 70.10 77.28 87.33
CA ASP A 256 70.52 76.82 88.66
C ASP A 256 69.26 76.62 89.53
N ALA A 257 69.03 75.41 90.02
CA ALA A 257 67.84 75.09 90.80
C ALA A 257 67.84 75.70 92.23
N ASP A 258 69.00 76.00 92.82
CA ASP A 258 69.08 76.58 94.17
C ASP A 258 68.91 78.11 94.15
N ALA A 259 69.20 78.77 93.02
CA ALA A 259 69.14 80.22 92.84
C ALA A 259 67.76 80.76 92.40
N LEU A 260 66.70 79.96 92.48
CA LEU A 260 65.40 80.30 91.88
C LEU A 260 64.66 81.45 92.56
N VAL A 261 64.72 81.61 93.90
CA VAL A 261 63.99 82.69 94.59
C VAL A 261 64.64 84.04 94.30
N GLY A 262 63.86 84.97 93.77
CA GLY A 262 64.33 86.26 93.25
C GLY A 262 64.75 86.24 91.77
N ALA A 263 64.87 85.06 91.14
CA ALA A 263 65.00 84.96 89.69
C ALA A 263 63.66 85.23 88.98
N ASN A 264 63.68 85.51 87.68
CA ASN A 264 62.46 85.78 86.91
C ASN A 264 62.13 84.61 85.96
N ILE A 265 60.87 84.16 85.94
CA ILE A 265 60.46 82.98 85.16
C ILE A 265 60.51 83.18 83.63
N ASP A 266 60.80 84.40 83.16
CA ASP A 266 61.18 84.66 81.77
C ASP A 266 62.28 83.71 81.27
N MET A 267 63.19 83.24 82.14
CA MET A 267 64.28 82.33 81.77
C MET A 267 63.82 80.97 81.22
N PHE A 268 62.59 80.52 81.55
CA PHE A 268 62.00 79.29 81.03
C PHE A 268 61.31 79.47 79.66
N HIS A 269 61.32 80.67 79.08
CA HIS A 269 60.45 81.01 77.96
C HIS A 269 61.21 81.65 76.80
N ALA A 270 61.17 81.03 75.61
CA ALA A 270 61.82 81.54 74.41
C ALA A 270 61.24 82.88 73.88
N ASN A 271 60.04 83.28 74.32
CA ASN A 271 59.43 84.57 74.05
C ASN A 271 58.70 85.09 75.30
N PRO A 272 59.41 85.64 76.30
CA PRO A 272 58.80 85.96 77.58
C PRO A 272 57.67 87.00 77.50
N ALA A 273 57.72 87.90 76.53
CA ALA A 273 56.65 88.87 76.28
C ALA A 273 55.29 88.21 75.94
N HIS A 274 55.29 87.01 75.38
CA HIS A 274 54.06 86.24 75.14
C HIS A 274 53.50 85.67 76.45
N GLN A 275 54.31 84.95 77.23
CA GLN A 275 53.88 84.38 78.51
C GLN A 275 53.54 85.46 79.55
N ARG A 276 54.27 86.57 79.61
CA ARG A 276 53.87 87.73 80.44
C ARG A 276 52.47 88.21 80.08
N LYS A 277 52.14 88.36 78.79
CA LYS A 277 50.78 88.75 78.34
C LYS A 277 49.71 87.69 78.63
N LEU A 278 50.05 86.40 78.55
CA LEU A 278 49.14 85.30 78.92
C LEU A 278 48.85 85.35 80.42
N LEU A 279 49.90 85.31 81.24
CA LEU A 279 49.80 85.11 82.68
C LEU A 279 49.42 86.38 83.45
N SER A 280 49.67 87.59 82.91
CA SER A 280 49.31 88.85 83.59
C SER A 280 47.81 89.17 83.57
N ASN A 281 46.99 88.41 82.83
CA ASN A 281 45.54 88.54 82.86
C ASN A 281 44.91 87.38 83.64
N PRO A 282 44.24 87.63 84.78
CA PRO A 282 43.59 86.59 85.56
C PRO A 282 42.58 85.74 84.78
N ASP A 283 41.88 86.31 83.79
CA ASP A 283 40.87 85.57 83.00
C ASP A 283 41.46 84.40 82.18
N ASN A 284 42.78 84.39 81.96
CA ASN A 284 43.48 83.30 81.27
C ASN A 284 43.83 82.14 82.22
N LEU A 285 43.50 82.23 83.52
CA LEU A 285 43.92 81.31 84.57
C LEU A 285 42.69 80.71 85.30
N PRO A 286 42.69 79.41 85.67
CA PRO A 286 43.82 78.47 85.61
C PRO A 286 44.16 78.02 84.18
N TYR A 287 45.46 77.99 83.87
CA TYR A 287 46.00 77.54 82.59
C TYR A 287 46.75 76.22 82.78
N LYS A 288 46.26 75.14 82.16
CA LYS A 288 46.85 73.81 82.24
C LYS A 288 47.35 73.35 80.86
N THR A 289 48.57 72.80 80.79
CA THR A 289 49.15 72.31 79.53
C THR A 289 50.28 71.28 79.76
N ASP A 290 50.44 70.33 78.84
CA ASP A 290 51.63 69.47 78.77
C ASP A 290 52.71 70.20 77.93
N ILE A 291 53.78 70.70 78.55
CA ILE A 291 54.95 71.24 77.83
C ILE A 291 55.99 70.14 77.58
N ASN A 292 56.77 70.30 76.51
CA ASN A 292 57.92 69.45 76.21
C ASN A 292 59.21 70.23 76.52
N VAL A 293 60.11 69.65 77.30
CA VAL A 293 61.40 70.23 77.70
C VAL A 293 62.49 69.20 77.40
N GLY A 294 63.09 69.31 76.22
CA GLY A 294 63.92 68.24 75.66
C GLY A 294 63.10 66.95 75.48
N PRO A 295 63.55 65.80 76.01
CA PRO A 295 62.79 64.54 75.95
C PRO A 295 61.67 64.44 77.00
N LEU A 296 61.59 65.36 77.97
CA LEU A 296 60.66 65.30 79.10
C LEU A 296 59.33 65.98 78.76
N LYS A 297 58.22 65.42 79.25
CA LYS A 297 56.93 66.11 79.30
C LYS A 297 56.61 66.53 80.72
N PHE A 298 56.48 67.83 80.93
CA PHE A 298 55.97 68.38 82.18
C PHE A 298 54.53 68.84 81.99
N GLU A 299 53.61 68.27 82.77
CA GLU A 299 52.29 68.86 82.97
C GLU A 299 52.46 70.10 83.86
N LEU A 300 52.10 71.26 83.32
CA LEU A 300 52.02 72.54 84.03
C LEU A 300 50.58 72.86 84.38
N ASN A 301 50.37 73.37 85.59
CA ASN A 301 49.12 73.99 86.01
C ASN A 301 49.41 75.35 86.66
N VAL A 302 49.01 76.45 86.01
CA VAL A 302 49.27 77.82 86.48
C VAL A 302 47.97 78.46 86.95
N THR A 303 47.96 79.02 88.16
CA THR A 303 46.79 79.61 88.82
C THR A 303 47.08 81.05 89.25
N ALA A 304 46.08 81.92 89.21
CA ALA A 304 46.20 83.31 89.64
C ALA A 304 46.27 83.42 91.18
N GLN A 305 47.16 84.25 91.70
CA GLN A 305 47.15 84.68 93.10
C GLN A 305 46.41 86.00 93.22
N ILE A 306 45.48 86.07 94.17
CA ILE A 306 44.62 87.22 94.43
C ILE A 306 44.67 87.53 95.93
N ASP A 307 44.79 88.81 96.28
CA ASP A 307 44.83 89.27 97.67
C ASP A 307 43.45 89.31 98.35
N SER A 308 43.43 89.60 99.65
CA SER A 308 42.20 89.71 100.45
C SER A 308 41.31 90.91 100.09
N ALA A 309 41.71 91.76 99.13
CA ALA A 309 40.92 92.86 98.58
C ALA A 309 40.47 92.58 97.12
N GLY A 310 40.78 91.40 96.57
CA GLY A 310 40.41 91.01 95.21
C GLY A 310 41.40 91.46 94.12
N ASN A 311 42.56 92.02 94.48
CA ASN A 311 43.58 92.40 93.50
C ASN A 311 44.43 91.21 93.09
N TYR A 312 44.71 91.07 91.80
CA TYR A 312 45.72 90.15 91.30
C TYR A 312 47.13 90.57 91.75
N ILE A 313 47.88 89.64 92.35
CA ILE A 313 49.20 89.85 92.97
C ILE A 313 50.32 88.94 92.45
N GLY A 314 50.03 87.91 91.66
CA GLY A 314 51.03 86.94 91.24
C GLY A 314 50.45 85.66 90.65
N ASN A 315 51.27 84.62 90.46
CA ASN A 315 50.82 83.30 90.02
C ASN A 315 51.44 82.17 90.84
N THR A 316 50.69 81.09 91.03
CA THR A 316 51.21 79.80 91.51
C THR A 316 51.30 78.84 90.34
N LEU A 317 52.51 78.33 90.06
CA LEU A 317 52.82 77.36 89.04
C LEU A 317 53.07 76.00 89.71
N GLU A 318 52.31 74.98 89.31
CA GLU A 318 52.54 73.58 89.68
C GLU A 318 53.17 72.82 88.51
N TRP A 319 54.12 71.94 88.81
CA TRP A 319 54.85 71.13 87.81
C TRP A 319 54.79 69.63 88.15
N SER A 320 54.60 68.76 87.14
CA SER A 320 54.76 67.30 87.27
C SER A 320 55.32 66.68 85.99
N ASP A 321 56.28 65.76 86.10
CA ASP A 321 56.70 64.92 84.96
C ASP A 321 55.60 63.88 84.66
N VAL A 322 55.24 63.73 83.38
CA VAL A 322 54.20 62.81 82.88
C VAL A 322 54.68 61.93 81.72
N THR A 323 56.00 61.90 81.47
CA THR A 323 56.61 61.34 80.24
C THR A 323 56.22 59.87 79.98
N ASP A 324 56.42 58.98 80.95
CA ASP A 324 56.15 57.53 80.80
C ASP A 324 54.65 57.18 80.64
N LEU A 325 53.76 58.04 81.17
CA LEU A 325 52.33 57.74 81.22
C LEU A 325 51.72 57.72 79.81
N ARG A 326 52.04 58.75 79.02
CA ARG A 326 51.50 58.99 77.67
C ARG A 326 51.93 57.94 76.64
N VAL A 327 53.08 57.30 76.84
CA VAL A 327 53.58 56.24 75.95
C VAL A 327 52.68 55.01 76.01
N LYS A 328 52.28 54.60 77.22
CA LYS A 328 51.48 53.38 77.43
C LYS A 328 50.04 53.49 76.93
N GLU A 329 49.44 54.68 76.98
CA GLU A 329 48.09 54.92 76.45
C GLU A 329 48.00 54.64 74.93
N THR A 330 49.08 54.90 74.18
CA THR A 330 49.10 54.88 72.70
C THR A 330 49.16 53.46 72.11
N GLU A 331 49.84 52.53 72.78
CA GLU A 331 50.08 51.16 72.27
C GLU A 331 48.80 50.33 72.17
N VAL A 332 47.89 50.47 73.15
CA VAL A 332 46.65 49.68 73.26
C VAL A 332 45.66 50.00 72.14
N THR A 333 45.48 51.28 71.81
CA THR A 333 44.54 51.74 70.78
C THR A 333 44.91 51.21 69.39
N ARG A 334 46.21 51.02 69.12
CA ARG A 334 46.71 50.48 67.84
C ARG A 334 46.22 49.04 67.59
N LEU A 335 46.29 48.18 68.61
CA LEU A 335 45.92 46.76 68.47
C LEU A 335 44.42 46.57 68.28
N GLN A 336 43.58 47.31 69.03
CA GLN A 336 42.12 47.26 68.86
C GLN A 336 41.68 47.73 67.47
N SER A 337 42.37 48.73 66.90
CA SER A 337 42.10 49.23 65.55
C SER A 337 42.36 48.19 64.46
N ALA A 338 43.40 47.37 64.60
CA ALA A 338 43.79 46.38 63.59
C ALA A 338 42.74 45.27 63.42
N VAL A 339 42.23 44.69 64.52
CA VAL A 339 41.20 43.64 64.46
C VAL A 339 39.83 44.19 64.02
N SER A 340 39.54 45.45 64.39
CA SER A 340 38.30 46.13 64.00
C SER A 340 38.23 46.51 62.52
N GLY A 341 39.39 46.72 61.88
CA GLY A 341 39.51 47.04 60.46
C GLY A 341 39.58 45.84 59.51
N ALA A 342 39.60 44.61 60.00
CA ALA A 342 39.66 43.41 59.17
C ALA A 342 38.36 43.20 58.36
N MET A 343 38.49 42.90 57.06
CA MET A 343 37.33 42.66 56.18
C MET A 343 36.74 41.25 56.30
N THR A 344 37.48 40.29 56.83
CA THR A 344 36.97 38.96 57.21
C THR A 344 36.04 39.08 58.41
N ALA A 345 34.91 38.37 58.42
CA ALA A 345 34.06 38.28 59.59
C ALA A 345 34.76 37.49 60.70
N ILE A 346 35.25 38.19 61.72
CA ILE A 346 35.91 37.63 62.91
C ILE A 346 34.96 37.72 64.11
N MET A 347 34.75 36.61 64.79
CA MET A 347 34.04 36.47 66.07
C MET A 347 34.98 35.83 67.10
N MET A 348 34.88 36.23 68.35
CA MET A 348 35.69 35.71 69.45
C MET A 348 34.76 35.28 70.59
N ILE A 349 34.98 34.08 71.12
CA ILE A 349 34.26 33.52 72.26
C ILE A 349 35.22 33.23 73.41
N ASP A 350 34.73 33.27 74.65
CA ASP A 350 35.45 32.79 75.83
C ASP A 350 35.30 31.27 76.05
N ARG A 351 35.87 30.77 77.15
CA ARG A 351 35.79 29.36 77.59
C ARG A 351 34.38 28.89 77.95
N ASP A 352 33.47 29.80 78.30
CA ASP A 352 32.07 29.50 78.60
C ASP A 352 31.17 29.54 77.36
N PHE A 353 31.78 29.82 76.19
CA PHE A 353 31.19 29.92 74.85
C PHE A 353 30.38 31.22 74.62
N THR A 354 30.63 32.22 75.45
CA THR A 354 30.05 33.57 75.33
C THR A 354 30.84 34.39 74.31
N ILE A 355 30.15 35.07 73.40
CA ILE A 355 30.76 35.92 72.38
C ILE A 355 31.28 37.20 73.05
N THR A 356 32.60 37.31 73.20
CA THR A 356 33.29 38.43 73.84
C THR A 356 33.60 39.57 72.88
N TYR A 357 33.76 39.26 71.59
CA TYR A 357 34.00 40.26 70.54
C TYR A 357 33.49 39.77 69.18
N ALA A 358 33.08 40.70 68.33
CA ALA A 358 32.79 40.48 66.92
C ALA A 358 33.11 41.76 66.15
N ASN A 359 33.82 41.66 65.03
CA ASN A 359 34.15 42.83 64.22
C ASN A 359 32.97 43.27 63.33
N GLN A 360 33.09 44.44 62.70
CA GLN A 360 32.04 44.99 61.83
C GLN A 360 31.72 44.09 60.63
N ALA A 361 32.69 43.31 60.14
CA ALA A 361 32.45 42.34 59.07
C ALA A 361 31.52 41.19 59.54
N THR A 362 31.69 40.67 60.77
CA THR A 362 30.77 39.67 61.36
C THR A 362 29.36 40.20 61.53
N ILE A 363 29.22 41.40 62.08
CA ILE A 363 27.90 42.02 62.23
C ILE A 363 27.26 42.24 60.86
N LYS A 364 28.01 42.76 59.88
CA LYS A 364 27.50 43.00 58.52
C LYS A 364 27.10 41.71 57.78
N LEU A 365 27.90 40.64 57.88
CA LEU A 365 27.60 39.34 57.29
C LEU A 365 26.33 38.74 57.91
N LEU A 366 26.28 38.60 59.23
CA LEU A 366 25.13 37.98 59.90
C LEU A 366 23.87 38.84 59.81
N LYS A 367 23.99 40.17 59.75
CA LYS A 367 22.87 41.09 59.52
C LYS A 367 22.33 41.04 58.09
N GLY A 368 23.22 40.88 57.10
CA GLY A 368 22.84 40.67 55.69
C GLY A 368 21.96 39.43 55.46
N HIS A 369 22.10 38.42 56.32
CA HIS A 369 21.31 37.18 56.29
C HIS A 369 20.30 37.07 57.45
N GLU A 370 20.03 38.14 58.20
CA GLU A 370 19.28 38.06 59.47
C GLU A 370 17.86 37.50 59.31
N GLY A 371 17.17 37.80 58.21
CA GLY A 371 15.85 37.21 57.92
C GLY A 371 15.91 35.68 57.76
N THR A 372 16.94 35.16 57.07
CA THR A 372 17.18 33.72 56.94
C THR A 372 17.58 33.11 58.28
N LEU A 373 18.53 33.73 59.00
CA LEU A 373 19.01 33.24 60.29
C LEU A 373 17.90 33.21 61.36
N ARG A 374 17.03 34.22 61.42
CA ARG A 374 15.86 34.22 62.33
C ARG A 374 14.84 33.13 62.04
N SER A 375 14.75 32.65 60.79
CA SER A 375 13.85 31.55 60.44
C SER A 375 14.37 30.17 60.89
N ILE A 376 15.69 30.06 61.11
CA ILE A 376 16.38 28.83 61.53
C ILE A 376 16.64 28.84 63.05
N TYR A 377 16.96 30.02 63.59
CA TYR A 377 17.30 30.28 64.99
C TYR A 377 16.34 31.34 65.56
N PRO A 378 15.15 30.93 66.05
CA PRO A 378 14.15 31.86 66.57
C PRO A 378 14.70 32.68 67.75
N GLY A 379 14.70 34.01 67.60
CA GLY A 379 15.30 34.95 68.56
C GLY A 379 16.68 35.47 68.18
N PHE A 380 17.26 35.04 67.04
CA PHE A 380 18.52 35.60 66.55
C PHE A 380 18.44 37.12 66.31
N ASN A 381 19.44 37.86 66.78
CA ASN A 381 19.57 39.30 66.59
C ASN A 381 21.05 39.68 66.37
N ALA A 382 21.39 40.18 65.18
CA ALA A 382 22.77 40.54 64.86
C ALA A 382 23.32 41.70 65.71
N ASP A 383 22.47 42.62 66.16
CA ASP A 383 22.88 43.76 67.02
C ASP A 383 23.08 43.35 68.49
N ALA A 384 22.70 42.13 68.88
CA ALA A 384 22.81 41.60 70.23
C ALA A 384 23.77 40.38 70.33
N LEU A 385 24.72 40.27 69.39
CA LEU A 385 25.69 39.18 69.34
C LEU A 385 26.67 39.17 70.54
N ILE A 386 27.13 40.34 71.00
CA ILE A 386 28.10 40.41 72.11
C ILE A 386 27.40 40.08 73.44
N GLY A 387 27.98 39.16 74.20
CA GLY A 387 27.38 38.62 75.44
C GLY A 387 26.37 37.50 75.21
N ALA A 388 26.02 37.18 73.96
CA ALA A 388 25.24 35.98 73.65
C ALA A 388 26.13 34.72 73.64
N ASN A 389 25.55 33.54 73.85
CA ASN A 389 26.29 32.28 73.78
C ASN A 389 26.20 31.66 72.37
N ILE A 390 27.33 31.23 71.81
CA ILE A 390 27.42 30.74 70.42
C ILE A 390 26.73 29.39 70.19
N ASP A 391 26.33 28.70 71.27
CA ASP A 391 25.46 27.51 71.22
C ASP A 391 24.23 27.72 70.34
N MET A 392 23.70 28.96 70.23
CA MET A 392 22.50 29.25 69.44
C MET A 392 22.60 28.87 67.95
N PHE A 393 23.82 28.82 67.38
CA PHE A 393 24.03 28.41 65.99
C PHE A 393 24.11 26.88 65.79
N HIS A 394 24.19 26.11 66.88
CA HIS A 394 24.56 24.69 66.84
C HIS A 394 23.38 23.79 67.24
N ALA A 395 22.98 22.88 66.33
CA ALA A 395 21.88 21.94 66.60
C ALA A 395 22.20 20.92 67.71
N ASN A 396 23.48 20.68 68.01
CA ASN A 396 23.93 19.92 69.19
C ASN A 396 25.07 20.69 69.88
N PRO A 397 24.75 21.61 70.81
CA PRO A 397 25.75 22.41 71.51
C PRO A 397 26.74 21.58 72.33
N ALA A 398 26.32 20.46 72.92
CA ALA A 398 27.18 19.61 73.73
C ALA A 398 28.35 19.00 72.91
N HIS A 399 28.08 18.60 71.67
CA HIS A 399 29.12 18.13 70.75
C HIS A 399 30.09 19.26 70.36
N GLN A 400 29.57 20.44 70.02
CA GLN A 400 30.42 21.57 69.63
C GLN A 400 31.30 22.04 70.80
N ARG A 401 30.74 22.13 72.01
CA ARG A 401 31.50 22.45 73.23
C ARG A 401 32.61 21.42 73.49
N GLN A 402 32.40 20.14 73.22
CA GLN A 402 33.45 19.13 73.33
C GLN A 402 34.56 19.32 72.29
N LEU A 403 34.21 19.62 71.02
CA LEU A 403 35.19 19.88 69.96
C LEU A 403 36.03 21.13 70.29
N LEU A 404 35.37 22.23 70.64
CA LEU A 404 35.97 23.56 70.79
C LEU A 404 36.55 23.85 72.19
N SER A 405 36.42 22.96 73.18
CA SER A 405 37.03 23.16 74.50
C SER A 405 38.45 22.59 74.64
N ASN A 406 38.89 21.73 73.72
CA ASN A 406 40.27 21.25 73.65
C ASN A 406 41.06 22.01 72.56
N PRO A 407 42.14 22.74 72.89
CA PRO A 407 42.98 23.41 71.90
C PRO A 407 43.58 22.49 70.84
N ASP A 408 43.87 21.22 71.16
CA ASP A 408 44.48 20.28 70.19
C ASP A 408 43.57 19.95 68.99
N ASN A 409 42.27 20.26 69.09
CA ASN A 409 41.31 20.08 67.99
C ASN A 409 41.35 21.26 66.98
N LEU A 410 42.22 22.26 67.18
CA LEU A 410 42.24 23.53 66.44
C LEU A 410 43.63 23.79 65.84
N PRO A 411 43.73 24.34 64.61
CA PRO A 411 42.66 24.93 63.81
C PRO A 411 41.69 23.90 63.19
N TYR A 412 40.41 24.26 63.13
CA TYR A 412 39.36 23.45 62.53
C TYR A 412 38.64 24.23 61.41
N LYS A 413 38.53 23.63 60.21
CA LYS A 413 37.93 24.26 59.03
C LYS A 413 36.85 23.36 58.39
N THR A 414 35.70 23.92 58.03
CA THR A 414 34.60 23.20 57.35
C THR A 414 33.61 24.12 56.63
N ASP A 415 32.95 23.65 55.57
CA ASP A 415 31.75 24.28 54.99
C ASP A 415 30.51 23.80 55.78
N ILE A 416 29.78 24.70 56.45
CA ILE A 416 28.46 24.41 57.04
C ILE A 416 27.32 24.88 56.13
N SER A 417 26.15 24.24 56.25
CA SER A 417 24.93 24.66 55.56
C SER A 417 23.89 25.16 56.56
N VAL A 418 23.40 26.38 56.37
CA VAL A 418 22.48 27.10 57.26
C VAL A 418 21.25 27.49 56.45
N GLY A 419 20.31 26.54 56.33
CA GLY A 419 19.19 26.65 55.40
C GLY A 419 19.68 26.68 53.94
N PRO A 420 19.33 27.71 53.15
CA PRO A 420 19.80 27.84 51.77
C PRO A 420 21.25 28.36 51.64
N LEU A 421 21.86 28.80 52.75
CA LEU A 421 23.20 29.41 52.75
C LEU A 421 24.28 28.37 53.06
N LYS A 422 25.48 28.56 52.48
CA LYS A 422 26.71 27.84 52.84
C LYS A 422 27.73 28.82 53.38
N PHE A 423 28.21 28.56 54.59
CA PHE A 423 29.29 29.33 55.21
C PHE A 423 30.54 28.46 55.35
N GLU A 424 31.66 28.92 54.83
CA GLU A 424 32.97 28.38 55.19
C GLU A 424 33.35 28.93 56.58
N LEU A 425 33.66 28.03 57.52
CA LEU A 425 34.11 28.36 58.87
C LEU A 425 35.57 27.95 59.07
N ASN A 426 36.34 28.79 59.75
CA ASN A 426 37.67 28.49 60.27
C ASN A 426 37.73 28.88 61.76
N VAL A 427 38.20 27.99 62.64
CA VAL A 427 38.22 28.21 64.09
C VAL A 427 39.61 27.96 64.66
N THR A 428 40.10 28.87 65.49
CA THR A 428 41.45 28.86 66.09
C THR A 428 41.40 29.15 67.59
N ALA A 429 42.29 28.52 68.37
CA ALA A 429 42.40 28.74 69.81
C ALA A 429 43.03 30.10 70.17
N GLN A 430 42.54 30.73 71.24
CA GLN A 430 43.11 31.93 71.85
C GLN A 430 43.89 31.60 73.11
N ILE A 431 45.06 32.20 73.26
CA ILE A 431 46.00 31.95 74.37
C ILE A 431 46.42 33.30 74.97
N ASN A 432 46.46 33.40 76.30
CA ASN A 432 46.87 34.62 77.00
C ASN A 432 48.41 34.76 77.07
N SER A 433 48.88 35.87 77.65
CA SER A 433 50.31 36.18 77.84
C SER A 433 51.07 35.22 78.78
N GLU A 434 50.39 34.27 79.43
CA GLU A 434 50.97 33.26 80.32
C GLU A 434 50.99 31.86 79.68
N GLY A 435 50.47 31.72 78.46
CA GLY A 435 50.30 30.41 77.79
C GLY A 435 48.98 29.70 78.12
N ASN A 436 48.08 30.31 78.89
CA ASN A 436 46.79 29.72 79.23
C ASN A 436 45.76 29.91 78.10
N TYR A 437 45.05 28.83 77.75
CA TYR A 437 43.92 28.86 76.83
C TYR A 437 42.73 29.64 77.41
N ILE A 438 42.16 30.56 76.64
CA ILE A 438 41.13 31.53 77.09
C ILE A 438 39.85 31.59 76.23
N GLY A 439 39.81 30.97 75.05
CA GLY A 439 38.67 31.11 74.14
C GLY A 439 38.99 30.74 72.70
N ASN A 440 38.08 31.01 71.76
CA ASN A 440 38.26 30.72 70.33
C ASN A 440 37.96 31.92 69.45
N THR A 441 38.75 32.10 68.41
CA THR A 441 38.46 33.00 67.29
C THR A 441 37.85 32.18 66.15
N LEU A 442 36.68 32.59 65.67
CA LEU A 442 35.99 32.02 64.52
C LEU A 442 35.98 33.03 63.37
N GLU A 443 36.32 32.57 62.18
CA GLU A 443 36.20 33.29 60.92
C GLU A 443 35.06 32.69 60.10
N TRP A 444 34.25 33.54 59.48
CA TRP A 444 33.07 33.16 58.68
C TRP A 444 33.14 33.77 57.27
N SER A 445 32.74 33.02 56.23
CA SER A 445 32.52 33.55 54.88
C SER A 445 31.34 32.89 54.19
N ASP A 446 30.43 33.65 53.59
CA ASP A 446 29.42 33.10 52.66
C ASP A 446 30.13 32.61 51.38
N VAL A 447 29.87 31.36 51.00
CA VAL A 447 30.38 30.72 49.78
C VAL A 447 29.25 30.21 48.86
N THR A 448 27.99 30.52 49.17
CA THR A 448 26.78 30.00 48.52
C THR A 448 26.81 30.17 46.99
N ALA A 449 27.07 31.38 46.51
CA ALA A 449 27.10 31.69 45.08
C ALA A 449 28.29 31.03 44.35
N THR A 450 29.44 30.93 45.01
CA THR A 450 30.64 30.28 44.48
C THR A 450 30.40 28.78 44.27
N ARG A 451 29.91 28.08 45.31
CA ARG A 451 29.58 26.66 45.24
C ARG A 451 28.49 26.35 44.21
N ALA A 452 27.50 27.23 44.06
CA ALA A 452 26.46 27.09 43.04
C ALA A 452 27.04 27.15 41.61
N LYS A 453 27.97 28.08 41.34
CA LYS A 453 28.64 28.20 40.04
C LYS A 453 29.58 27.03 39.74
N GLU A 454 30.30 26.54 40.74
CA GLU A 454 31.13 25.32 40.64
C GLU A 454 30.29 24.10 40.26
N MET A 455 29.15 23.88 40.92
CA MET A 455 28.23 22.78 40.60
C MET A 455 27.62 22.89 39.19
N GLU A 456 27.31 24.10 38.72
CA GLU A 456 26.73 24.29 37.38
C GLU A 456 27.74 23.97 36.26
N VAL A 457 29.02 24.32 36.42
CA VAL A 457 30.08 23.94 35.47
C VAL A 457 30.24 22.42 35.44
N SER A 458 30.31 21.76 36.60
CA SER A 458 30.37 20.30 36.69
C SER A 458 29.14 19.61 36.09
N ARG A 459 27.94 20.20 36.26
CA ARG A 459 26.68 19.71 35.66
C ARG A 459 26.71 19.77 34.14
N LEU A 460 27.21 20.87 33.57
CA LEU A 460 27.35 21.01 32.11
C LEU A 460 28.39 20.02 31.57
N GLN A 461 29.55 19.87 32.21
CA GLN A 461 30.56 18.90 31.78
C GLN A 461 30.02 17.46 31.84
N SER A 462 29.38 17.08 32.96
CA SER A 462 28.76 15.75 33.10
C SER A 462 27.64 15.49 32.08
N ALA A 463 26.95 16.54 31.61
CA ALA A 463 25.91 16.41 30.58
C ALA A 463 26.50 16.17 29.18
N VAL A 464 27.71 16.66 28.87
CA VAL A 464 28.41 16.38 27.60
C VAL A 464 29.12 15.02 27.67
N ASP A 465 29.73 14.69 28.82
CA ASP A 465 30.34 13.37 29.06
C ASP A 465 29.30 12.24 29.00
N GLY A 466 28.07 12.51 29.46
CA GLY A 466 26.92 11.59 29.37
C GLY A 466 26.10 11.66 28.08
N ALA A 467 26.48 12.51 27.11
CA ALA A 467 25.76 12.62 25.84
C ALA A 467 26.09 11.45 24.90
N GLN A 468 25.07 10.87 24.24
CA GLN A 468 25.27 9.80 23.26
C GLN A 468 25.62 10.31 21.85
N SER A 469 25.46 11.61 21.57
CA SER A 469 26.09 12.24 20.39
C SER A 469 27.61 12.17 20.53
N ASN A 470 28.30 11.84 19.44
CA ASN A 470 29.77 11.79 19.40
C ASN A 470 30.31 13.22 19.26
N LEU A 471 30.71 13.85 20.36
CA LEU A 471 31.04 15.28 20.40
C LEU A 471 32.54 15.53 20.57
N MET A 472 33.13 16.30 19.65
CA MET A 472 34.52 16.74 19.66
C MET A 472 34.56 18.27 19.61
N LEU A 473 35.26 18.91 20.54
CA LEU A 473 35.43 20.36 20.63
C LEU A 473 36.89 20.72 20.34
N CYS A 474 37.10 21.71 19.49
CA CYS A 474 38.42 22.21 19.09
C CYS A 474 38.56 23.71 19.39
N ASP A 475 39.79 24.17 19.62
CA ASP A 475 40.12 25.58 19.81
C ASP A 475 40.12 26.39 18.49
N THR A 476 40.56 27.66 18.56
CA THR A 476 40.67 28.56 17.42
C THR A 476 41.74 28.18 16.39
N GLU A 477 42.69 27.32 16.75
CA GLU A 477 43.73 26.76 15.86
C GLU A 477 43.35 25.37 15.31
N LEU A 478 42.19 24.85 15.73
CA LEU A 478 41.61 23.53 15.46
C LEU A 478 42.32 22.36 16.16
N ASN A 479 42.97 22.61 17.30
CA ASN A 479 43.44 21.55 18.20
C ASN A 479 42.26 21.04 19.03
N ILE A 480 42.10 19.73 19.19
CA ILE A 480 41.04 19.10 19.97
C ILE A 480 41.27 19.41 21.45
N VAL A 481 40.40 20.21 22.06
CA VAL A 481 40.46 20.56 23.49
C VAL A 481 39.61 19.63 24.37
N TYR A 482 38.60 18.98 23.78
CA TYR A 482 37.75 18.01 24.47
C TYR A 482 37.13 17.04 23.45
N ALA A 483 36.92 15.80 23.87
CA ALA A 483 36.21 14.77 23.13
C ALA A 483 35.45 13.91 24.14
N ASN A 484 34.14 13.72 23.94
CA ASN A 484 33.32 12.96 24.89
C ASN A 484 33.53 11.43 24.75
N PRO A 485 33.16 10.62 25.76
CA PRO A 485 33.35 9.17 25.71
C PRO A 485 32.73 8.50 24.47
N ALA A 486 31.63 9.03 23.94
CA ALA A 486 30.97 8.51 22.74
C ALA A 486 31.86 8.62 21.49
N VAL A 487 32.40 9.81 21.17
CA VAL A 487 33.27 9.96 19.98
C VAL A 487 34.57 9.17 20.11
N VAL A 488 35.10 9.07 21.33
CA VAL A 488 36.31 8.26 21.60
C VAL A 488 36.01 6.77 21.37
N GLU A 489 34.89 6.24 21.86
CA GLU A 489 34.55 4.82 21.66
C GLU A 489 34.22 4.50 20.19
N MET A 490 33.46 5.36 19.50
CA MET A 490 33.15 5.20 18.08
C MET A 490 34.44 5.16 17.22
N LEU A 491 35.36 6.10 17.45
CA LEU A 491 36.65 6.10 16.76
C LEU A 491 37.55 4.92 17.17
N ARG A 492 37.41 4.41 18.40
CA ARG A 492 38.17 3.24 18.91
C ARG A 492 37.71 1.95 18.23
N VAL A 493 36.39 1.75 18.09
CA VAL A 493 35.80 0.60 17.40
C VAL A 493 36.24 0.54 15.93
N ARG A 494 36.26 1.68 15.24
CA ARG A 494 36.67 1.80 13.82
C ARG A 494 38.18 2.12 13.64
N GLN A 495 39.00 1.98 14.67
CA GLN A 495 40.40 2.47 14.66
C GLN A 495 41.28 1.73 13.65
N ASN A 496 41.04 0.45 13.40
CA ASN A 496 41.90 -0.38 12.54
C ASN A 496 41.73 -0.04 11.06
N GLU A 497 40.52 0.34 10.68
CA GLU A 497 40.10 0.78 9.36
C GLU A 497 40.56 2.23 9.15
N LEU A 498 40.24 3.11 10.10
CA LEU A 498 40.62 4.53 10.04
C LEU A 498 42.14 4.74 9.98
N ARG A 499 42.95 3.93 10.68
CA ARG A 499 44.42 4.01 10.63
C ARG A 499 45.02 3.71 9.25
N GLN A 500 44.28 3.08 8.33
CA GLN A 500 44.73 2.89 6.94
C GLN A 500 44.73 4.22 6.15
N PHE A 501 43.88 5.17 6.53
CA PHE A 501 43.71 6.47 5.88
C PHE A 501 44.27 7.63 6.70
N TRP A 502 44.29 7.49 8.03
CA TRP A 502 44.89 8.43 9.00
C TRP A 502 45.94 7.71 9.86
N PRO A 503 47.16 7.43 9.35
CA PRO A 503 48.15 6.59 10.05
C PRO A 503 48.67 7.15 11.39
N THR A 504 48.44 8.44 11.65
CA THR A 504 48.79 9.13 12.90
C THR A 504 47.61 9.20 13.89
N LEU A 505 46.48 8.55 13.61
CA LEU A 505 45.34 8.51 14.53
C LEU A 505 45.71 7.70 15.79
N ASP A 506 45.63 8.34 16.95
CA ASP A 506 45.70 7.67 18.25
C ASP A 506 44.51 8.07 19.10
N VAL A 507 43.54 7.17 19.21
CA VAL A 507 42.22 7.48 19.79
C VAL A 507 42.29 7.76 21.30
N ASP A 508 43.24 7.11 21.98
CA ASP A 508 43.46 7.30 23.42
C ASP A 508 44.22 8.62 23.73
N ASN A 509 44.79 9.29 22.72
CA ASN A 509 45.54 10.54 22.84
C ASN A 509 45.01 11.66 21.91
N LEU A 510 43.71 11.69 21.62
CA LEU A 510 43.10 12.70 20.73
C LEU A 510 43.27 14.15 21.24
N ILE A 511 43.20 14.36 22.56
CA ILE A 511 43.23 15.71 23.15
C ILE A 511 44.61 16.35 22.96
N GLY A 512 44.64 17.54 22.38
CA GLY A 512 45.86 18.26 21.99
C GLY A 512 46.35 17.97 20.57
N THR A 513 45.74 17.03 19.84
CA THR A 513 46.02 16.82 18.40
C THR A 513 45.18 17.74 17.53
N ASN A 514 45.57 17.97 16.26
CA ASN A 514 44.88 18.88 15.36
C ASN A 514 44.07 18.13 14.29
N ILE A 515 42.80 18.53 14.09
CA ILE A 515 41.88 17.84 13.17
C ILE A 515 42.26 17.94 11.70
N ASP A 516 43.23 18.78 11.34
CA ASP A 516 43.84 18.80 10.00
C ASP A 516 44.27 17.39 9.54
N GLY A 517 44.74 16.54 10.47
CA GLY A 517 45.14 15.16 10.18
C GLY A 517 44.04 14.26 9.63
N PHE A 518 42.76 14.62 9.81
CA PHE A 518 41.61 13.87 9.30
C PHE A 518 41.19 14.31 7.88
N HIS A 519 41.74 15.42 7.36
CA HIS A 519 41.24 16.08 6.16
C HIS A 519 42.24 16.04 4.99
N LYS A 520 41.80 15.54 3.82
CA LYS A 520 42.62 15.51 2.58
C LYS A 520 43.04 16.90 2.06
N ASN A 521 42.34 17.96 2.48
CA ASN A 521 42.70 19.35 2.21
C ASN A 521 42.43 20.21 3.47
N PRO A 522 43.39 20.32 4.40
CA PRO A 522 43.20 21.04 5.65
C PRO A 522 42.97 22.55 5.46
N ALA A 523 43.58 23.16 4.44
CA ALA A 523 43.40 24.58 4.12
C ALA A 523 41.94 24.91 3.73
N HIS A 524 41.26 24.00 3.02
CA HIS A 524 39.83 24.13 2.74
C HIS A 524 39.00 24.01 4.03
N GLN A 525 39.31 23.04 4.89
CA GLN A 525 38.57 22.85 6.14
C GLN A 525 38.73 24.04 7.11
N ARG A 526 39.95 24.58 7.25
CA ARG A 526 40.21 25.82 8.02
C ARG A 526 39.41 27.01 7.48
N ALA A 527 39.29 27.15 6.15
CA ALA A 527 38.49 28.21 5.53
C ALA A 527 36.97 28.02 5.68
N LEU A 528 36.49 26.79 5.83
CA LEU A 528 35.09 26.48 6.15
C LEU A 528 34.79 26.75 7.64
N LEU A 529 35.62 26.21 8.54
CA LEU A 529 35.42 26.25 9.99
C LEU A 529 35.73 27.61 10.64
N GLY A 530 36.43 28.50 9.94
CA GLY A 530 36.66 29.89 10.38
C GLY A 530 35.60 30.89 9.94
N ASP A 531 34.64 30.50 9.08
CA ASP A 531 33.64 31.40 8.50
C ASP A 531 32.27 31.18 9.15
N ALA A 532 31.90 32.09 10.05
CA ALA A 532 30.62 32.05 10.76
C ALA A 532 29.38 32.07 9.83
N SER A 533 29.51 32.53 8.58
CA SER A 533 28.40 32.51 7.61
C SER A 533 28.15 31.13 6.98
N ARG A 534 29.05 30.16 7.22
CA ARG A 534 28.98 28.79 6.71
C ARG A 534 28.65 27.75 7.78
N LEU A 535 28.49 28.18 9.04
CA LEU A 535 28.21 27.29 10.18
C LEU A 535 26.80 27.57 10.74
N PRO A 536 26.03 26.53 11.13
CA PRO A 536 26.42 25.13 11.16
C PRO A 536 26.52 24.50 9.75
N ALA A 537 27.56 23.69 9.55
CA ALA A 537 27.81 22.95 8.31
C ALA A 537 27.53 21.45 8.53
N LYS A 538 26.99 20.79 7.52
CA LYS A 538 26.75 19.34 7.51
C LYS A 538 27.40 18.72 6.28
N ALA A 539 28.11 17.61 6.47
CA ALA A 539 28.73 16.82 5.41
C ALA A 539 28.53 15.33 5.66
N GLU A 540 28.53 14.54 4.59
CA GLU A 540 28.74 13.08 4.64
C GLU A 540 30.09 12.80 3.99
N ILE A 541 30.94 12.03 4.66
CA ILE A 541 32.33 11.76 4.27
C ILE A 541 32.59 10.25 4.25
N LYS A 542 33.31 9.79 3.22
CA LYS A 542 33.73 8.39 3.06
C LYS A 542 35.23 8.21 3.31
N VAL A 543 35.58 7.29 4.20
CA VAL A 543 36.95 7.00 4.67
C VAL A 543 37.21 5.50 4.53
N GLY A 544 37.69 5.10 3.36
CA GLY A 544 37.68 3.68 2.96
C GLY A 544 36.25 3.23 2.68
N ASP A 545 35.84 2.12 3.28
CA ASP A 545 34.47 1.60 3.18
C ASP A 545 33.53 2.24 4.23
N LEU A 546 34.07 2.89 5.25
CA LEU A 546 33.30 3.58 6.29
C LEU A 546 32.72 4.91 5.80
N GLU A 547 31.49 5.22 6.22
CA GLU A 547 30.79 6.47 5.91
C GLU A 547 30.32 7.16 7.20
N PHE A 548 30.64 8.45 7.34
CA PHE A 548 30.32 9.26 8.51
C PHE A 548 29.55 10.52 8.12
N GLN A 549 28.52 10.84 8.89
CA GLN A 549 27.86 12.13 8.86
C GLN A 549 28.50 13.04 9.91
N VAL A 550 28.89 14.26 9.53
CA VAL A 550 29.64 15.18 10.38
C VAL A 550 28.96 16.56 10.38
N ASN A 551 28.58 17.04 11.57
CA ASN A 551 27.93 18.34 11.77
C ASN A 551 28.87 19.28 12.54
N ALA A 552 29.35 20.35 11.92
CA ALA A 552 30.24 21.34 12.54
C ALA A 552 29.46 22.62 12.94
N THR A 553 29.72 23.16 14.13
CA THR A 553 29.06 24.35 14.69
C THR A 553 30.06 25.25 15.41
N MET A 554 29.95 26.57 15.24
CA MET A 554 30.85 27.54 15.88
C MET A 554 30.59 27.69 17.37
N ILE A 555 31.65 27.79 18.18
CA ILE A 555 31.60 28.12 19.60
C ILE A 555 31.98 29.60 19.79
N THR A 556 31.17 30.34 20.55
CA THR A 556 31.41 31.75 20.87
C THR A 556 31.46 31.99 22.38
N GLY A 557 32.31 32.93 22.80
CA GLY A 557 32.46 33.34 24.19
C GLY A 557 31.38 34.33 24.66
N PRO A 558 31.36 34.69 25.97
CA PRO A 558 30.39 35.62 26.54
C PRO A 558 30.42 37.05 25.94
N ASP A 559 31.50 37.40 25.24
CA ASP A 559 31.68 38.66 24.51
C ASP A 559 31.45 38.54 22.99
N GLY A 560 30.93 37.39 22.54
CA GLY A 560 30.66 37.08 21.13
C GLY A 560 31.89 36.72 20.29
N LYS A 561 33.10 36.65 20.88
CA LYS A 561 34.28 36.21 20.11
C LYS A 561 34.24 34.72 19.79
N TYR A 562 34.76 34.36 18.61
CA TYR A 562 35.06 32.98 18.23
C TYR A 562 36.01 32.32 19.24
N MET A 563 35.65 31.14 19.72
CA MET A 563 36.45 30.33 20.66
C MET A 563 36.88 28.98 20.09
N GLY A 564 36.48 28.66 18.86
CA GLY A 564 36.71 27.36 18.23
C GLY A 564 35.41 26.73 17.71
N ASN A 565 35.42 25.41 17.52
CA ASN A 565 34.31 24.69 16.90
C ASN A 565 33.93 23.41 17.65
N MET A 566 32.64 23.11 17.68
CA MET A 566 32.11 21.80 18.05
C MET A 566 31.85 21.01 16.77
N VAL A 567 32.22 19.73 16.77
CA VAL A 567 31.98 18.79 15.68
C VAL A 567 31.27 17.57 16.26
N GLU A 568 30.05 17.32 15.80
CA GLU A 568 29.32 16.08 16.07
C GLU A 568 29.59 15.08 14.93
N TRP A 569 29.87 13.83 15.30
CA TRP A 569 30.03 12.72 14.36
C TRP A 569 28.88 11.72 14.50
N LYS A 570 28.52 11.07 13.40
CA LYS A 570 27.68 9.87 13.40
C LYS A 570 28.24 8.90 12.36
N ASP A 571 28.56 7.68 12.78
CA ASP A 571 28.76 6.57 11.84
C ASP A 571 27.42 6.29 11.14
N ILE A 572 27.44 6.17 9.82
CA ILE A 572 26.31 5.84 8.96
C ILE A 572 26.64 4.69 8.00
N THR A 573 27.74 3.98 8.24
CA THR A 573 28.26 2.92 7.35
C THR A 573 27.23 1.82 7.11
N GLU A 574 26.53 1.41 8.16
CA GLU A 574 25.53 0.33 8.09
C GLU A 574 24.25 0.79 7.38
N GLU A 575 23.74 1.99 7.65
CA GLU A 575 22.62 2.53 6.86
C GLU A 575 22.98 2.72 5.38
N LYS A 576 24.21 3.16 5.07
CA LYS A 576 24.67 3.36 3.69
C LYS A 576 24.93 2.06 2.95
N ASN A 577 25.49 1.04 3.61
CA ASN A 577 25.59 -0.30 3.01
C ASN A 577 24.19 -0.88 2.74
N ALA A 578 23.24 -0.74 3.69
CA ALA A 578 21.86 -1.16 3.49
C ALA A 578 21.16 -0.40 2.34
N GLU A 579 21.33 0.93 2.26
CA GLU A 579 20.80 1.76 1.16
C GLU A 579 21.32 1.27 -0.21
N HIS A 580 22.62 1.02 -0.33
CA HIS A 580 23.23 0.51 -1.57
C HIS A 580 22.78 -0.93 -1.92
N GLN A 581 22.68 -1.84 -0.94
CA GLN A 581 22.22 -3.21 -1.20
C GLN A 581 20.72 -3.27 -1.56
N ILE A 582 19.89 -2.48 -0.90
CA ILE A 582 18.46 -2.36 -1.22
C ILE A 582 18.29 -1.78 -2.62
N GLN A 583 19.01 -0.70 -2.97
CA GLN A 583 18.96 -0.10 -4.30
C GLN A 583 19.42 -1.09 -5.39
N GLY A 584 20.55 -1.78 -5.17
CA GLY A 584 21.06 -2.79 -6.10
C GLY A 584 20.10 -3.98 -6.31
N LEU A 585 19.38 -4.39 -5.26
CA LEU A 585 18.35 -5.43 -5.37
C LEU A 585 17.10 -4.92 -6.10
N ILE A 586 16.69 -3.66 -5.90
CA ILE A 586 15.58 -3.03 -6.63
C ILE A 586 15.93 -2.92 -8.13
N ASP A 587 17.10 -2.40 -8.48
CA ASP A 587 17.54 -2.26 -9.87
C ASP A 587 17.71 -3.64 -10.54
N GLY A 588 18.25 -4.63 -9.81
CA GLY A 588 18.29 -6.02 -10.23
C GLY A 588 16.90 -6.58 -10.51
N ALA A 589 15.94 -6.39 -9.61
CA ALA A 589 14.57 -6.87 -9.78
C ALA A 589 13.84 -6.20 -10.96
N VAL A 590 14.04 -4.88 -11.16
CA VAL A 590 13.54 -4.13 -12.33
C VAL A 590 14.16 -4.67 -13.64
N ALA A 591 15.42 -5.11 -13.60
CA ALA A 591 16.10 -5.77 -14.71
C ALA A 591 15.78 -7.28 -14.86
N GLY A 592 14.90 -7.84 -14.01
CA GLY A 592 14.54 -9.26 -14.01
C GLY A 592 15.59 -10.21 -13.39
N GLN A 593 16.62 -9.67 -12.74
CA GLN A 593 17.66 -10.42 -12.03
C GLN A 593 17.21 -10.76 -10.61
N LEU A 594 16.19 -11.65 -10.51
CA LEU A 594 15.48 -11.93 -9.27
C LEU A 594 16.23 -12.85 -8.28
N ASP A 595 17.41 -13.37 -8.64
CA ASP A 595 18.16 -14.34 -7.82
C ASP A 595 19.05 -13.68 -6.73
N ASN A 596 19.27 -12.35 -6.81
CA ASN A 596 20.08 -11.60 -5.83
C ASN A 596 19.36 -11.45 -4.47
N ARG A 597 20.11 -11.35 -3.36
CA ARG A 597 19.59 -11.17 -2.00
C ARG A 597 20.46 -10.17 -1.21
N ILE A 598 19.88 -9.51 -0.21
CA ILE A 598 20.61 -8.64 0.74
C ILE A 598 21.37 -9.52 1.74
N ALA A 599 22.61 -9.15 2.07
CA ALA A 599 23.46 -9.83 3.07
C ALA A 599 23.01 -9.46 4.50
N THR A 600 21.98 -10.14 5.00
CA THR A 600 21.35 -9.83 6.30
C THR A 600 22.23 -10.07 7.52
N ASP A 601 23.36 -10.75 7.35
CA ASP A 601 24.40 -10.99 8.36
C ASP A 601 25.40 -9.83 8.50
N GLU A 602 25.42 -8.87 7.56
CA GLU A 602 26.20 -7.62 7.67
C GLU A 602 25.47 -6.51 8.46
N PHE A 603 24.23 -6.77 8.92
CA PHE A 603 23.36 -5.77 9.54
C PHE A 603 22.77 -6.27 10.85
N ASP A 604 22.48 -5.35 11.76
CA ASP A 604 21.81 -5.62 13.04
C ASP A 604 20.39 -5.04 13.11
N GLY A 605 19.56 -5.64 13.98
CA GLY A 605 18.26 -5.09 14.41
C GLY A 605 17.28 -4.76 13.28
N PHE A 606 16.94 -3.48 13.12
CA PHE A 606 15.94 -3.05 12.12
C PHE A 606 16.39 -3.30 10.68
N LEU A 607 17.67 -3.05 10.36
CA LEU A 607 18.20 -3.22 9.00
C LEU A 607 18.24 -4.71 8.61
N GLN A 608 18.62 -5.58 9.57
CA GLN A 608 18.53 -7.02 9.42
C GLN A 608 17.10 -7.48 9.09
N HIS A 609 16.12 -7.13 9.93
CA HIS A 609 14.72 -7.52 9.71
C HIS A 609 14.11 -6.93 8.43
N LEU A 610 14.56 -5.75 8.00
CA LEU A 610 14.19 -5.17 6.71
C LEU A 610 14.75 -6.00 5.54
N GLY A 611 16.03 -6.35 5.58
CA GLY A 611 16.66 -7.24 4.59
C GLY A 611 16.02 -8.62 4.55
N GLU A 612 15.75 -9.23 5.71
CA GLU A 612 15.01 -10.50 5.81
C GLU A 612 13.59 -10.40 5.23
N GLY A 613 12.92 -9.25 5.42
CA GLY A 613 11.60 -8.97 4.86
C GLY A 613 11.62 -8.87 3.34
N ILE A 614 12.59 -8.14 2.79
CA ILE A 614 12.79 -7.97 1.35
C ILE A 614 13.21 -9.30 0.69
N ASN A 615 14.14 -10.05 1.30
CA ASN A 615 14.57 -11.35 0.80
C ASN A 615 13.39 -12.34 0.70
N ARG A 616 12.55 -12.44 1.74
CA ARG A 616 11.33 -13.28 1.70
C ARG A 616 10.29 -12.81 0.67
N LEU A 617 10.19 -11.50 0.42
CA LEU A 617 9.36 -10.95 -0.65
C LEU A 617 9.90 -11.38 -2.03
N MET A 618 11.22 -11.32 -2.23
CA MET A 618 11.86 -11.80 -3.45
C MET A 618 11.62 -13.31 -3.64
N ASP A 619 11.84 -14.14 -2.61
CA ASP A 619 11.59 -15.59 -2.67
C ASP A 619 10.15 -15.90 -3.13
N ALA A 620 9.16 -15.24 -2.53
CA ALA A 620 7.74 -15.41 -2.84
C ALA A 620 7.32 -14.94 -4.25
N VAL A 621 8.14 -14.10 -4.91
CA VAL A 621 7.93 -13.66 -6.31
C VAL A 621 8.73 -14.54 -7.28
N VAL A 622 9.91 -15.01 -6.88
CA VAL A 622 10.82 -15.83 -7.70
C VAL A 622 10.19 -17.18 -8.03
N GLU A 623 9.70 -17.93 -7.04
CA GLU A 623 9.23 -19.29 -7.25
C GLU A 623 8.04 -19.38 -8.24
N PRO A 624 6.96 -18.56 -8.12
CA PRO A 624 5.89 -18.53 -9.13
C PRO A 624 6.38 -18.18 -10.53
N VAL A 625 7.31 -17.23 -10.66
CA VAL A 625 7.83 -16.78 -11.96
C VAL A 625 8.72 -17.84 -12.60
N GLN A 626 9.59 -18.50 -11.83
CA GLN A 626 10.44 -19.58 -12.33
C GLN A 626 9.62 -20.82 -12.74
N GLU A 627 8.62 -21.21 -11.96
CA GLU A 627 7.74 -22.35 -12.31
C GLU A 627 6.84 -22.01 -13.51
N THR A 628 6.30 -20.78 -13.60
CA THR A 628 5.59 -20.31 -14.80
C THR A 628 6.48 -20.39 -16.03
N ARG A 629 7.73 -19.90 -15.94
CA ARG A 629 8.73 -20.01 -17.02
C ARG A 629 8.97 -21.47 -17.42
N ARG A 630 9.08 -22.40 -16.45
CA ARG A 630 9.30 -23.82 -16.70
C ARG A 630 8.14 -24.45 -17.47
N VAL A 631 6.89 -24.22 -17.05
CA VAL A 631 5.70 -24.78 -17.69
C VAL A 631 5.48 -24.21 -19.10
N ILE A 632 5.65 -22.89 -19.27
CA ILE A 632 5.50 -22.24 -20.59
C ILE A 632 6.65 -22.62 -21.54
N SER A 633 7.85 -22.89 -21.04
CA SER A 633 8.94 -23.47 -21.86
C SER A 633 8.60 -24.91 -22.29
N GLY A 634 8.05 -25.72 -21.38
CA GLY A 634 7.55 -27.07 -21.70
C GLY A 634 6.48 -27.04 -22.79
N LEU A 635 5.50 -26.12 -22.69
CA LEU A 635 4.48 -25.88 -23.71
C LEU A 635 5.10 -25.52 -25.08
N ALA A 636 6.16 -24.71 -25.11
CA ALA A 636 6.87 -24.36 -26.34
C ALA A 636 7.63 -25.56 -26.96
N GLU A 637 8.02 -26.54 -26.14
CA GLU A 637 8.53 -27.86 -26.54
C GLU A 637 7.41 -28.92 -26.74
N GLY A 638 6.16 -28.49 -26.85
CA GLY A 638 4.99 -29.34 -27.07
C GLY A 638 4.54 -30.16 -25.85
N ASP A 639 5.16 -30.00 -24.67
CA ASP A 639 4.81 -30.80 -23.50
C ASP A 639 3.57 -30.26 -22.76
N LEU A 640 2.42 -30.87 -23.03
CA LEU A 640 1.13 -30.55 -22.41
C LEU A 640 0.90 -31.29 -21.08
N THR A 641 1.85 -32.12 -20.63
CA THR A 641 1.75 -32.82 -19.33
C THR A 641 2.20 -31.96 -18.15
N GLN A 642 2.93 -30.88 -18.43
CA GLN A 642 3.48 -29.98 -17.41
C GLN A 642 2.39 -29.14 -16.74
N ASN A 643 2.39 -29.17 -15.40
CA ASN A 643 1.61 -28.28 -14.55
C ASN A 643 2.55 -27.47 -13.66
N MET A 644 2.09 -26.31 -13.22
CA MET A 644 2.73 -25.39 -12.28
C MET A 644 2.48 -25.90 -10.86
N ASN A 645 3.54 -26.31 -10.15
CA ASN A 645 3.50 -26.89 -8.82
C ASN A 645 3.96 -25.87 -7.77
N GLY A 646 3.53 -26.04 -6.52
CA GLY A 646 3.84 -25.14 -5.39
C GLY A 646 2.59 -24.71 -4.61
N GLU A 647 2.80 -24.29 -3.37
CA GLU A 647 1.76 -23.75 -2.49
C GLU A 647 1.80 -22.21 -2.51
N PHE A 648 1.24 -21.63 -3.58
CA PHE A 648 1.17 -20.18 -3.76
C PHE A 648 -0.07 -19.57 -3.07
N GLY A 649 0.03 -18.28 -2.71
CA GLY A 649 -1.07 -17.51 -2.13
C GLY A 649 -1.49 -16.32 -3.00
N GLY A 650 -2.74 -15.90 -2.87
CA GLY A 650 -3.28 -14.73 -3.58
C GLY A 650 -3.19 -14.85 -5.11
N GLU A 651 -2.80 -13.76 -5.76
CA GLU A 651 -2.70 -13.66 -7.23
C GLU A 651 -1.77 -14.71 -7.85
N PHE A 652 -0.76 -15.20 -7.13
CA PHE A 652 0.11 -16.30 -7.61
C PHE A 652 -0.59 -17.66 -7.62
N ALA A 653 -1.59 -17.89 -6.76
CA ALA A 653 -2.45 -19.06 -6.83
C ALA A 653 -3.39 -18.98 -8.04
N GLU A 654 -3.96 -17.80 -8.31
CA GLU A 654 -4.79 -17.55 -9.49
C GLU A 654 -3.99 -17.70 -10.79
N LEU A 655 -2.74 -17.23 -10.82
CA LEU A 655 -1.80 -17.46 -11.92
C LEU A 655 -1.57 -18.97 -12.17
N ARG A 656 -1.27 -19.73 -11.11
CA ARG A 656 -1.10 -21.20 -11.18
C ARG A 656 -2.34 -21.88 -11.76
N ASP A 657 -3.52 -21.51 -11.28
CA ASP A 657 -4.76 -22.12 -11.71
C ASP A 657 -5.14 -21.70 -13.14
N ALA A 658 -4.81 -20.48 -13.57
CA ALA A 658 -4.96 -20.03 -14.95
C ALA A 658 -4.01 -20.74 -15.93
N VAL A 659 -2.73 -20.90 -15.56
CA VAL A 659 -1.74 -21.66 -16.34
C VAL A 659 -2.18 -23.12 -16.45
N ASN A 660 -2.47 -23.78 -15.33
CA ASN A 660 -2.89 -25.19 -15.32
C ASN A 660 -4.23 -25.39 -16.06
N SER A 661 -5.20 -24.47 -15.92
CA SER A 661 -6.44 -24.53 -16.70
C SER A 661 -6.21 -24.40 -18.20
N THR A 662 -5.23 -23.59 -18.62
CA THR A 662 -4.86 -23.41 -20.02
C THR A 662 -4.17 -24.66 -20.58
N MET A 663 -3.21 -25.23 -19.84
CA MET A 663 -2.55 -26.49 -20.21
C MET A 663 -3.57 -27.63 -20.36
N ASN A 664 -4.48 -27.80 -19.39
CA ASN A 664 -5.52 -28.83 -19.44
C ASN A 664 -6.51 -28.62 -20.61
N LYS A 665 -6.88 -27.38 -20.96
CA LYS A 665 -7.74 -27.11 -22.13
C LYS A 665 -7.05 -27.44 -23.45
N LEU A 666 -5.77 -27.08 -23.60
CA LEU A 666 -4.97 -27.45 -24.77
C LEU A 666 -4.85 -28.98 -24.87
N LEU A 667 -4.57 -29.65 -23.75
CA LEU A 667 -4.51 -31.10 -23.66
C LEU A 667 -5.83 -31.77 -24.08
N SER A 668 -6.99 -31.27 -23.62
CA SER A 668 -8.31 -31.75 -24.06
C SER A 668 -8.49 -31.58 -25.57
N MET A 669 -8.27 -30.38 -26.12
CA MET A 669 -8.43 -30.13 -27.55
C MET A 669 -7.52 -31.00 -28.42
N VAL A 670 -6.27 -31.23 -28.01
CA VAL A 670 -5.34 -32.11 -28.76
C VAL A 670 -5.79 -33.58 -28.72
N ASN A 671 -6.28 -34.08 -27.57
CA ASN A 671 -6.86 -35.44 -27.50
C ASN A 671 -8.17 -35.55 -28.31
N GLU A 672 -9.01 -34.51 -28.33
CA GLU A 672 -10.24 -34.46 -29.14
C GLU A 672 -9.94 -34.49 -30.65
N ILE A 673 -8.98 -33.68 -31.12
CA ILE A 673 -8.59 -33.66 -32.55
C ILE A 673 -7.92 -35.00 -32.94
N GLY A 674 -7.12 -35.61 -32.06
CA GLY A 674 -6.54 -36.94 -32.31
C GLY A 674 -7.62 -38.03 -32.42
N THR A 675 -8.65 -37.97 -31.56
CA THR A 675 -9.80 -38.88 -31.63
C THR A 675 -10.63 -38.65 -32.90
N ALA A 676 -10.84 -37.40 -33.29
CA ALA A 676 -11.51 -37.05 -34.54
C ALA A 676 -10.71 -37.52 -35.77
N SER A 677 -9.38 -37.36 -35.77
CA SER A 677 -8.51 -37.83 -36.86
C SER A 677 -8.57 -39.35 -37.03
N GLY A 678 -8.44 -40.11 -35.92
CA GLY A 678 -8.61 -41.57 -35.95
C GLY A 678 -9.99 -42.02 -36.45
N THR A 679 -11.04 -41.22 -36.17
CA THR A 679 -12.39 -41.45 -36.69
C THR A 679 -12.48 -41.17 -38.19
N ILE A 680 -11.86 -40.09 -38.68
CA ILE A 680 -11.79 -39.75 -40.11
C ILE A 680 -11.02 -40.82 -40.89
N ALA A 681 -9.86 -41.25 -40.40
CA ALA A 681 -9.09 -42.34 -41.01
C ALA A 681 -9.89 -43.66 -41.07
N SER A 682 -10.62 -43.99 -40.00
CA SER A 682 -11.50 -45.17 -39.97
C SER A 682 -12.61 -45.08 -41.03
N ALA A 683 -13.32 -43.94 -41.08
CA ALA A 683 -14.39 -43.72 -42.06
C ALA A 683 -13.87 -43.67 -43.51
N ALA A 684 -12.69 -43.08 -43.75
CA ALA A 684 -12.05 -43.07 -45.05
C ALA A 684 -11.69 -44.48 -45.55
N ASN A 685 -11.27 -45.37 -44.65
CA ASN A 685 -11.03 -46.79 -44.95
C ASN A 685 -12.35 -47.56 -45.19
N GLU A 686 -13.41 -47.28 -44.43
CA GLU A 686 -14.75 -47.87 -44.70
C GLU A 686 -15.30 -47.44 -46.07
N ILE A 687 -15.14 -46.17 -46.46
CA ILE A 687 -15.54 -45.68 -47.79
C ILE A 687 -14.64 -46.26 -48.89
N SER A 688 -13.33 -46.43 -48.64
CA SER A 688 -12.41 -47.10 -49.58
C SER A 688 -12.80 -48.57 -49.80
N GLN A 689 -13.21 -49.28 -48.75
CA GLN A 689 -13.70 -50.65 -48.88
C GLN A 689 -15.09 -50.72 -49.56
N GLY A 690 -15.97 -49.75 -49.30
CA GLY A 690 -17.28 -49.65 -49.95
C GLY A 690 -17.21 -49.26 -51.43
N THR A 691 -16.23 -48.44 -51.83
CA THR A 691 -15.98 -48.10 -53.24
C THR A 691 -15.37 -49.28 -53.99
N ALA A 692 -14.55 -50.12 -53.36
CA ALA A 692 -14.10 -51.39 -53.95
C ALA A 692 -15.26 -52.38 -54.20
N ASP A 693 -16.19 -52.54 -53.26
CA ASP A 693 -17.43 -53.34 -53.47
C ASP A 693 -18.28 -52.77 -54.61
N LEU A 694 -18.41 -51.45 -54.69
CA LEU A 694 -19.15 -50.78 -55.76
C LEU A 694 -18.45 -50.88 -57.13
N SER A 695 -17.11 -50.92 -57.18
CA SER A 695 -16.35 -51.19 -58.42
C SER A 695 -16.67 -52.58 -58.95
N GLN A 696 -16.46 -53.61 -58.12
CA GLN A 696 -16.71 -55.01 -58.50
C GLN A 696 -18.16 -55.19 -58.98
N ARG A 697 -19.13 -54.61 -58.27
CA ARG A 697 -20.55 -54.72 -58.64
C ARG A 697 -20.92 -53.89 -59.87
N SER A 698 -20.17 -52.84 -60.20
CA SER A 698 -20.34 -52.09 -61.46
C SER A 698 -19.75 -52.87 -62.64
N GLU A 699 -18.63 -53.58 -62.44
CA GLU A 699 -18.04 -54.50 -63.42
C GLU A 699 -18.96 -55.71 -63.68
N GLU A 700 -19.50 -56.34 -62.62
CA GLU A 700 -20.51 -57.40 -62.71
C GLU A 700 -21.78 -56.92 -63.43
N GLN A 701 -22.24 -55.70 -63.15
CA GLN A 701 -23.39 -55.09 -63.81
C GLN A 701 -23.11 -54.79 -65.28
N ALA A 702 -21.92 -54.30 -65.64
CA ALA A 702 -21.52 -54.06 -67.03
C ALA A 702 -21.51 -55.38 -67.83
N SER A 703 -20.90 -56.44 -67.29
CA SER A 703 -20.91 -57.77 -67.92
C SER A 703 -22.34 -58.32 -68.09
N SER A 704 -23.21 -58.09 -67.11
CA SER A 704 -24.62 -58.51 -67.17
C SER A 704 -25.41 -57.72 -68.23
N LEU A 705 -25.09 -56.43 -68.40
CA LEU A 705 -25.69 -55.58 -69.43
C LEU A 705 -25.18 -55.93 -70.84
N GLU A 706 -23.93 -56.35 -71.00
CA GLU A 706 -23.36 -56.81 -72.28
C GLU A 706 -24.02 -58.12 -72.74
N GLU A 707 -24.16 -59.11 -71.85
CA GLU A 707 -24.91 -60.34 -72.14
C GLU A 707 -26.39 -60.06 -72.44
N THR A 708 -27.01 -59.14 -71.69
CA THR A 708 -28.39 -58.70 -71.93
C THR A 708 -28.51 -58.02 -73.30
N ALA A 709 -27.58 -57.15 -73.68
CA ALA A 709 -27.57 -56.45 -74.96
C ALA A 709 -27.44 -57.44 -76.13
N SER A 710 -26.50 -58.38 -76.04
CA SER A 710 -26.33 -59.47 -77.03
C SER A 710 -27.61 -60.30 -77.18
N SER A 711 -28.21 -60.72 -76.05
CA SER A 711 -29.48 -61.46 -76.03
C SER A 711 -30.63 -60.65 -76.66
N MET A 712 -30.68 -59.34 -76.41
CA MET A 712 -31.66 -58.43 -76.99
C MET A 712 -31.46 -58.23 -78.51
N GLU A 713 -30.23 -58.24 -79.02
CA GLU A 713 -29.97 -58.22 -80.47
C GLU A 713 -30.44 -59.52 -81.15
N GLU A 714 -30.15 -60.69 -80.58
CA GLU A 714 -30.61 -61.98 -81.11
C GLU A 714 -32.15 -62.09 -81.08
N LEU A 715 -32.79 -61.63 -80.00
CA LEU A 715 -34.25 -61.52 -79.91
C LEU A 715 -34.81 -60.54 -80.95
N THR A 716 -34.16 -59.39 -81.18
CA THR A 716 -34.56 -58.43 -82.22
C THR A 716 -34.52 -59.07 -83.61
N GLY A 717 -33.44 -59.80 -83.92
CA GLY A 717 -33.29 -60.53 -85.18
C GLY A 717 -34.36 -61.60 -85.36
N THR A 718 -34.57 -62.43 -84.32
CA THR A 718 -35.55 -63.52 -84.31
C THR A 718 -36.98 -63.01 -84.45
N VAL A 719 -37.36 -61.91 -83.79
CA VAL A 719 -38.69 -61.31 -83.90
C VAL A 719 -38.91 -60.69 -85.28
N ARG A 720 -37.91 -60.00 -85.87
CA ARG A 720 -37.97 -59.55 -87.28
C ARG A 720 -38.17 -60.73 -88.23
N GLN A 721 -37.35 -61.77 -88.10
CA GLN A 721 -37.43 -62.96 -88.95
C GLN A 721 -38.79 -63.65 -88.83
N ASN A 722 -39.36 -63.75 -87.64
CA ASN A 722 -40.71 -64.30 -87.44
C ASN A 722 -41.81 -63.44 -88.09
N ALA A 723 -41.70 -62.11 -88.03
CA ALA A 723 -42.64 -61.21 -88.70
C ALA A 723 -42.57 -61.32 -90.24
N ASP A 724 -41.38 -61.49 -90.81
CA ASP A 724 -41.20 -61.68 -92.26
C ASP A 724 -41.56 -63.10 -92.73
N ASN A 725 -41.22 -64.14 -91.95
CA ASN A 725 -41.72 -65.51 -92.16
C ASN A 725 -43.26 -65.55 -92.16
N ALA A 726 -43.91 -64.79 -91.28
CA ALA A 726 -45.37 -64.65 -91.27
C ALA A 726 -45.89 -63.93 -92.52
N ARG A 727 -45.23 -62.87 -93.01
CA ARG A 727 -45.59 -62.22 -94.28
C ARG A 727 -45.51 -63.20 -95.46
N GLU A 728 -44.47 -64.02 -95.55
CA GLU A 728 -44.31 -65.04 -96.60
C GLU A 728 -45.38 -66.16 -96.47
N ALA A 729 -45.57 -66.70 -95.26
CA ALA A 729 -46.58 -67.73 -95.00
C ALA A 729 -48.01 -67.23 -95.31
N ASN A 730 -48.30 -65.94 -95.13
CA ASN A 730 -49.57 -65.35 -95.50
C ASN A 730 -49.75 -65.26 -97.04
N GLN A 731 -48.68 -64.96 -97.79
CA GLN A 731 -48.71 -64.97 -99.26
C GLN A 731 -48.91 -66.40 -99.80
N LEU A 732 -48.25 -67.38 -99.19
CA LEU A 732 -48.45 -68.81 -99.49
C LEU A 732 -49.89 -69.26 -99.18
N ALA A 733 -50.44 -68.87 -98.03
CA ALA A 733 -51.82 -69.19 -97.65
C ALA A 733 -52.85 -68.57 -98.62
N ASN A 734 -52.68 -67.30 -99.01
CA ASN A 734 -53.54 -66.67 -100.02
C ASN A 734 -53.44 -67.39 -101.38
N SER A 735 -52.23 -67.73 -101.82
CA SER A 735 -52.01 -68.48 -103.08
C SER A 735 -52.69 -69.85 -103.04
N ALA A 736 -52.57 -70.58 -101.94
CA ALA A 736 -53.21 -71.89 -101.75
C ALA A 736 -54.75 -71.79 -101.69
N ARG A 737 -55.30 -70.74 -101.09
CA ARG A 737 -56.76 -70.45 -101.10
C ARG A 737 -57.23 -70.18 -102.53
N ASP A 738 -56.48 -69.43 -103.31
CA ASP A 738 -56.88 -69.04 -104.66
C ASP A 738 -56.81 -70.23 -105.63
N GLU A 739 -55.83 -71.13 -105.49
CA GLU A 739 -55.83 -72.43 -106.19
C GLU A 739 -56.95 -73.37 -105.73
N ALA A 740 -57.24 -73.46 -104.42
CA ALA A 740 -58.37 -74.25 -103.93
C ALA A 740 -59.72 -73.70 -104.44
N THR A 741 -59.82 -72.38 -104.63
CA THR A 741 -61.00 -71.72 -105.22
C THR A 741 -61.19 -72.12 -106.68
N LYS A 742 -60.13 -72.09 -107.51
CA LYS A 742 -60.14 -72.61 -108.89
C LYS A 742 -60.48 -74.10 -108.94
N GLY A 743 -59.98 -74.88 -107.97
CA GLY A 743 -60.35 -76.28 -107.79
C GLY A 743 -61.86 -76.45 -107.58
N GLY A 744 -62.47 -75.62 -106.73
CA GLY A 744 -63.92 -75.56 -106.53
C GLY A 744 -64.69 -75.22 -107.81
N GLU A 745 -64.23 -74.23 -108.60
CA GLU A 745 -64.83 -73.89 -109.89
C GLU A 745 -64.81 -75.06 -110.89
N VAL A 746 -63.68 -75.77 -111.00
CA VAL A 746 -63.53 -76.95 -111.87
C VAL A 746 -64.42 -78.10 -111.40
N VAL A 747 -64.55 -78.31 -110.09
CA VAL A 747 -65.47 -79.31 -109.54
C VAL A 747 -66.93 -78.92 -109.78
N GLY A 748 -67.31 -77.64 -109.67
CA GLY A 748 -68.65 -77.16 -110.02
C GLY A 748 -69.02 -77.39 -111.50
N GLN A 749 -68.05 -77.23 -112.40
CA GLN A 749 -68.20 -77.61 -113.82
C GLN A 749 -68.38 -79.14 -113.98
N ALA A 750 -67.64 -79.95 -113.22
CA ALA A 750 -67.78 -81.41 -113.24
C ALA A 750 -69.13 -81.91 -112.68
N ILE A 751 -69.67 -81.28 -111.63
CA ILE A 751 -71.04 -81.53 -111.12
C ILE A 751 -72.05 -81.29 -112.24
N THR A 752 -71.94 -80.14 -112.91
CA THR A 752 -72.82 -79.75 -114.02
C THR A 752 -72.77 -80.78 -115.16
N ALA A 753 -71.58 -81.20 -115.58
CA ALA A 753 -71.40 -82.22 -116.60
C ALA A 753 -71.96 -83.60 -116.17
N MET A 754 -71.76 -84.02 -114.91
CA MET A 754 -72.34 -85.27 -114.39
C MET A 754 -73.87 -85.22 -114.35
N ALA A 755 -74.48 -84.07 -114.02
CA ALA A 755 -75.93 -83.89 -114.07
C ALA A 755 -76.48 -83.98 -115.50
N GLU A 756 -75.79 -83.40 -116.49
CA GLU A 756 -76.13 -83.52 -117.91
C GLU A 756 -76.01 -84.97 -118.40
N ILE A 757 -74.93 -85.69 -118.03
CA ILE A 757 -74.76 -87.11 -118.36
C ILE A 757 -75.88 -87.95 -117.72
N ASN A 758 -76.24 -87.70 -116.46
CA ASN A 758 -77.32 -88.40 -115.76
C ASN A 758 -78.67 -88.18 -116.48
N GLN A 759 -78.95 -86.95 -116.91
CA GLN A 759 -80.15 -86.63 -117.70
C GLN A 759 -80.12 -87.30 -119.09
N SER A 760 -78.95 -87.37 -119.73
CA SER A 760 -78.76 -88.03 -121.03
C SER A 760 -79.00 -89.54 -120.93
N SER A 761 -78.38 -90.22 -119.97
CA SER A 761 -78.56 -91.66 -119.73
C SER A 761 -80.01 -92.02 -119.40
N LYS A 762 -80.74 -91.17 -118.66
CA LYS A 762 -82.19 -91.34 -118.43
C LYS A 762 -83.00 -91.27 -119.73
N LYS A 763 -82.76 -90.26 -120.59
CA LYS A 763 -83.39 -90.18 -121.91
C LYS A 763 -83.10 -91.41 -122.78
N ILE A 764 -81.89 -91.97 -122.69
CA ILE A 764 -81.55 -93.22 -123.39
C ILE A 764 -82.34 -94.41 -122.80
N ALA A 765 -82.47 -94.51 -121.48
CA ALA A 765 -83.29 -95.56 -120.84
C ALA A 765 -84.76 -95.51 -121.28
N ASP A 766 -85.33 -94.32 -121.43
CA ASP A 766 -86.68 -94.09 -121.93
C ASP A 766 -86.82 -94.53 -123.39
N ILE A 767 -85.89 -94.13 -124.26
CA ILE A 767 -85.85 -94.53 -125.69
C ILE A 767 -85.73 -96.05 -125.84
N ILE A 768 -84.88 -96.70 -125.04
CA ILE A 768 -84.74 -98.16 -125.04
C ILE A 768 -86.01 -98.85 -124.52
N GLY A 769 -86.74 -98.22 -123.58
CA GLY A 769 -88.08 -98.64 -123.18
C GLY A 769 -89.08 -98.65 -124.35
N VAL A 770 -89.10 -97.59 -125.16
CA VAL A 770 -89.92 -97.52 -126.38
C VAL A 770 -89.50 -98.58 -127.41
N ILE A 771 -88.22 -98.91 -127.51
CA ILE A 771 -87.72 -99.96 -128.42
C ILE A 771 -88.15 -101.37 -127.96
N ASP A 772 -88.13 -101.67 -126.66
CA ASP A 772 -88.68 -102.95 -126.13
C ASP A 772 -90.21 -103.03 -126.37
N GLU A 773 -90.93 -101.91 -126.27
CA GLU A 773 -92.36 -101.86 -126.62
C GLU A 773 -92.60 -102.09 -128.12
N ILE A 774 -91.87 -101.41 -129.01
CA ILE A 774 -91.95 -101.62 -130.46
C ILE A 774 -91.61 -103.06 -130.83
N ALA A 775 -90.61 -103.67 -130.17
CA ALA A 775 -90.27 -105.08 -130.36
C ALA A 775 -91.41 -106.01 -129.89
N PHE A 776 -92.05 -105.72 -128.75
CA PHE A 776 -93.20 -106.47 -128.26
C PHE A 776 -94.41 -106.36 -129.21
N GLN A 777 -94.75 -105.14 -129.66
CA GLN A 777 -95.80 -104.88 -130.64
C GLN A 777 -95.50 -105.59 -131.98
N THR A 778 -94.25 -105.60 -132.43
CA THR A 778 -93.82 -106.30 -133.65
C THR A 778 -93.94 -107.83 -133.51
N ASN A 779 -93.60 -108.40 -132.36
CA ASN A 779 -93.80 -109.82 -132.08
C ASN A 779 -95.30 -110.21 -132.03
N LEU A 780 -96.19 -109.31 -131.57
CA LEU A 780 -97.65 -109.52 -131.65
C LEU A 780 -98.18 -109.42 -133.09
N LEU A 781 -97.72 -108.43 -133.86
CA LEU A 781 -98.05 -108.31 -135.30
C LEU A 781 -97.60 -109.54 -136.08
N ALA A 782 -96.38 -110.03 -135.82
CA ALA A 782 -95.82 -111.22 -136.44
C ALA A 782 -96.57 -112.51 -136.02
N LEU A 783 -97.03 -112.61 -134.77
CA LEU A 783 -97.91 -113.69 -134.31
C LEU A 783 -99.24 -113.67 -135.06
N ASN A 784 -99.89 -112.51 -135.19
CA ASN A 784 -101.14 -112.36 -135.94
C ASN A 784 -100.96 -112.71 -137.43
N ALA A 785 -99.86 -112.26 -138.04
CA ALA A 785 -99.52 -112.59 -139.42
C ALA A 785 -99.26 -114.10 -139.62
N ALA A 786 -98.61 -114.77 -138.67
CA ALA A 786 -98.40 -116.21 -138.71
C ALA A 786 -99.71 -117.01 -138.59
N VAL A 787 -100.66 -116.53 -137.77
CA VAL A 787 -102.01 -117.12 -137.65
C VAL A 787 -102.79 -116.98 -138.95
N GLU A 788 -102.84 -115.79 -139.55
CA GLU A 788 -103.57 -115.58 -140.80
C GLU A 788 -102.90 -116.27 -142.00
N ALA A 789 -101.56 -116.39 -142.01
CA ALA A 789 -100.83 -117.20 -142.98
C ALA A 789 -101.15 -118.70 -142.86
N ALA A 790 -101.27 -119.24 -141.64
CA ALA A 790 -101.74 -120.61 -141.43
C ALA A 790 -103.19 -120.81 -141.89
N ARG A 791 -104.05 -119.79 -141.70
CA ARG A 791 -105.46 -119.76 -142.15
C ARG A 791 -105.59 -119.75 -143.68
N ALA A 792 -104.64 -119.14 -144.38
CA ALA A 792 -104.56 -119.13 -145.86
C ALA A 792 -104.05 -120.46 -146.48
N GLY A 793 -103.66 -121.45 -145.66
CA GLY A 793 -103.22 -122.77 -146.12
C GLY A 793 -101.96 -122.72 -146.99
N GLU A 794 -101.91 -123.54 -148.04
CA GLU A 794 -100.74 -123.66 -148.93
C GLU A 794 -100.31 -122.32 -149.55
N GLN A 795 -101.24 -121.42 -149.87
CA GLN A 795 -100.92 -120.09 -150.42
C GLN A 795 -100.26 -119.17 -149.37
N GLY A 796 -100.45 -119.44 -148.09
CA GLY A 796 -99.85 -118.70 -146.98
C GLY A 796 -98.42 -119.09 -146.64
N ARG A 797 -97.86 -120.17 -147.21
CA ARG A 797 -96.54 -120.72 -146.81
C ARG A 797 -95.40 -119.69 -146.82
N GLY A 798 -95.32 -118.83 -147.83
CA GLY A 798 -94.32 -117.77 -147.90
C GLY A 798 -94.48 -116.72 -146.79
N PHE A 799 -95.72 -116.28 -146.54
CA PHE A 799 -96.03 -115.35 -145.46
C PHE A 799 -95.76 -115.94 -144.07
N ALA A 800 -96.00 -117.24 -143.87
CA ALA A 800 -95.72 -117.91 -142.60
C ALA A 800 -94.21 -117.91 -142.25
N VAL A 801 -93.34 -118.10 -143.25
CA VAL A 801 -91.88 -118.01 -143.06
C VAL A 801 -91.45 -116.57 -142.74
N VAL A 802 -91.95 -115.57 -143.49
CA VAL A 802 -91.65 -114.15 -143.20
C VAL A 802 -92.16 -113.74 -141.82
N ALA A 803 -93.36 -114.18 -141.42
CA ALA A 803 -93.90 -113.91 -140.09
C ALA A 803 -93.08 -114.57 -138.98
N ALA A 804 -92.57 -115.79 -139.20
CA ALA A 804 -91.66 -116.44 -138.24
C ALA A 804 -90.32 -115.68 -138.11
N GLU A 805 -89.75 -115.20 -139.22
CA GLU A 805 -88.48 -114.45 -139.22
C GLU A 805 -88.65 -113.06 -138.57
N VAL A 806 -89.71 -112.32 -138.89
CA VAL A 806 -90.04 -111.04 -138.24
C VAL A 806 -90.29 -111.25 -136.74
N ARG A 807 -90.91 -112.37 -136.34
CA ARG A 807 -91.08 -112.71 -134.92
C ARG A 807 -89.74 -113.00 -134.24
N ASN A 808 -88.84 -113.74 -134.88
CA ASN A 808 -87.49 -114.01 -134.35
C ASN A 808 -86.70 -112.70 -134.18
N LEU A 809 -86.72 -111.83 -135.21
CA LEU A 809 -86.09 -110.51 -135.17
C LEU A 809 -86.67 -109.64 -134.04
N ALA A 810 -87.98 -109.66 -133.84
CA ALA A 810 -88.65 -108.94 -132.75
C ALA A 810 -88.24 -109.49 -131.37
N GLN A 811 -88.18 -110.81 -131.18
CA GLN A 811 -87.71 -111.42 -129.93
C GLN A 811 -86.24 -111.10 -129.65
N ARG A 812 -85.38 -111.11 -130.67
CA ARG A 812 -83.97 -110.69 -130.56
C ARG A 812 -83.83 -109.21 -130.21
N SER A 813 -84.66 -108.36 -130.81
CA SER A 813 -84.69 -106.92 -130.53
C SER A 813 -85.13 -106.64 -129.09
N ALA A 814 -86.12 -107.38 -128.56
CA ALA A 814 -86.54 -107.27 -127.16
C ALA A 814 -85.46 -107.76 -126.16
N SER A 815 -84.70 -108.82 -126.50
CA SER A 815 -83.55 -109.25 -125.67
C SER A 815 -82.48 -108.18 -125.62
N ALA A 816 -82.05 -107.70 -126.80
CA ALA A 816 -81.04 -106.64 -126.91
C ALA A 816 -81.48 -105.34 -126.22
N ALA A 817 -82.76 -104.94 -126.34
CA ALA A 817 -83.31 -103.79 -125.64
C ALA A 817 -83.24 -103.97 -124.12
N LYS A 818 -83.53 -105.16 -123.58
CA LYS A 818 -83.44 -105.44 -122.14
C LYS A 818 -81.99 -105.47 -121.63
N GLU A 819 -81.08 -106.05 -122.41
CA GLU A 819 -79.64 -106.05 -122.10
C GLU A 819 -79.10 -104.61 -122.07
N ILE A 820 -79.40 -103.79 -123.09
CA ILE A 820 -79.03 -102.37 -123.12
C ILE A 820 -79.71 -101.60 -121.96
N LYS A 821 -80.99 -101.86 -121.66
CA LYS A 821 -81.70 -101.21 -120.55
C LYS A 821 -81.04 -101.53 -119.20
N SER A 822 -80.54 -102.74 -119.02
CA SER A 822 -79.78 -103.11 -117.81
C SER A 822 -78.46 -102.36 -117.73
N LEU A 823 -77.70 -102.28 -118.83
CA LEU A 823 -76.42 -101.55 -118.90
C LEU A 823 -76.59 -100.03 -118.72
N ILE A 824 -77.66 -99.45 -119.25
CA ILE A 824 -77.97 -98.02 -119.07
C ILE A 824 -78.46 -97.74 -117.63
N ASN A 825 -79.22 -98.63 -117.01
CA ASN A 825 -79.59 -98.49 -115.59
C ASN A 825 -78.36 -98.53 -114.67
N ASP A 826 -77.45 -99.50 -114.88
CA ASP A 826 -76.15 -99.56 -114.17
C ASP A 826 -75.32 -98.29 -114.43
N SER A 827 -75.29 -97.80 -115.67
CA SER A 827 -74.65 -96.51 -116.01
C SER A 827 -75.29 -95.31 -115.28
N VAL A 828 -76.62 -95.27 -115.12
CA VAL A 828 -77.32 -94.22 -114.35
C VAL A 828 -76.98 -94.33 -112.86
N GLU A 829 -76.88 -95.54 -112.31
CA GLU A 829 -76.46 -95.76 -110.93
C GLU A 829 -75.01 -95.30 -110.71
N LYS A 830 -74.07 -95.71 -111.57
CA LYS A 830 -72.66 -95.31 -111.52
C LYS A 830 -72.45 -93.80 -111.72
N VAL A 831 -73.22 -93.15 -112.60
CA VAL A 831 -73.17 -91.68 -112.75
C VAL A 831 -73.80 -90.97 -111.55
N THR A 832 -74.79 -91.55 -110.88
CA THR A 832 -75.38 -90.99 -109.65
C THR A 832 -74.43 -91.13 -108.45
N GLU A 833 -73.74 -92.27 -108.33
CA GLU A 833 -72.65 -92.49 -107.38
C GLU A 833 -71.48 -91.53 -107.64
N GLY A 834 -71.07 -91.39 -108.91
CA GLY A 834 -70.04 -90.45 -109.35
C GLY A 834 -70.40 -89.00 -109.04
N SER A 835 -71.61 -88.54 -109.36
CA SER A 835 -72.11 -87.20 -109.00
C SER A 835 -71.94 -86.94 -107.51
N LYS A 836 -72.43 -87.84 -106.66
CA LYS A 836 -72.34 -87.69 -105.20
C LYS A 836 -70.90 -87.55 -104.69
N LEU A 837 -69.94 -88.26 -105.29
CA LEU A 837 -68.52 -88.16 -104.94
C LEU A 837 -67.92 -86.81 -105.38
N VAL A 838 -68.33 -86.29 -106.54
CA VAL A 838 -67.93 -84.96 -107.03
C VAL A 838 -68.57 -83.84 -106.20
N ASP A 839 -69.86 -83.96 -105.85
CA ASP A 839 -70.59 -83.07 -104.94
C ASP A 839 -69.88 -82.98 -103.56
N GLN A 840 -69.52 -84.14 -102.98
CA GLN A 840 -68.79 -84.23 -101.72
C GLN A 840 -67.36 -83.66 -101.83
N SER A 841 -66.71 -83.80 -102.99
CA SER A 841 -65.40 -83.20 -103.25
C SER A 841 -65.49 -81.67 -103.30
N GLY A 842 -66.58 -81.12 -103.87
CA GLY A 842 -66.85 -79.68 -103.90
C GLY A 842 -67.01 -79.10 -102.49
N ALA A 843 -67.87 -79.71 -101.66
CA ALA A 843 -68.04 -79.31 -100.27
C ALA A 843 -66.72 -79.37 -99.46
N THR A 844 -65.88 -80.39 -99.72
CA THR A 844 -64.57 -80.51 -99.06
C THR A 844 -63.61 -79.39 -99.49
N LEU A 845 -63.68 -78.93 -100.74
CA LEU A 845 -62.89 -77.77 -101.22
C LEU A 845 -63.37 -76.45 -100.60
N GLU A 846 -64.68 -76.27 -100.40
CA GLU A 846 -65.22 -75.11 -99.65
C GLU A 846 -64.73 -75.09 -98.20
N GLU A 847 -64.73 -76.24 -97.51
CA GLU A 847 -64.16 -76.37 -96.16
C GLU A 847 -62.65 -76.09 -96.11
N ILE A 848 -61.90 -76.49 -97.14
CA ILE A 848 -60.47 -76.16 -97.29
C ILE A 848 -60.28 -74.65 -97.48
N VAL A 849 -61.02 -74.00 -98.39
CA VAL A 849 -60.96 -72.54 -98.61
C VAL A 849 -61.28 -71.78 -97.32
N GLY A 850 -62.31 -72.20 -96.58
CA GLY A 850 -62.67 -71.62 -95.28
C GLY A 850 -61.60 -71.85 -94.19
N SER A 851 -60.88 -72.97 -94.24
CA SER A 851 -59.80 -73.29 -93.29
C SER A 851 -58.51 -72.54 -93.59
N VAL A 852 -58.11 -72.48 -94.87
CA VAL A 852 -56.93 -71.70 -95.31
C VAL A 852 -57.14 -70.20 -95.08
N LYS A 853 -58.38 -69.69 -95.18
CA LYS A 853 -58.69 -68.33 -94.75
C LYS A 853 -58.35 -68.11 -93.27
N LYS A 854 -58.82 -68.97 -92.35
CA LYS A 854 -58.52 -68.84 -90.90
C LYS A 854 -57.01 -68.87 -90.63
N VAL A 855 -56.25 -69.67 -91.38
CA VAL A 855 -54.79 -69.69 -91.30
C VAL A 855 -54.19 -68.36 -91.75
N SER A 856 -54.65 -67.78 -92.87
CA SER A 856 -54.25 -66.45 -93.35
C SER A 856 -54.58 -65.34 -92.32
N ASP A 857 -55.77 -65.38 -91.72
CA ASP A 857 -56.19 -64.44 -90.67
C ASP A 857 -55.25 -64.51 -89.44
N ILE A 858 -54.97 -65.72 -88.92
CA ILE A 858 -54.04 -65.93 -87.79
C ILE A 858 -52.61 -65.49 -88.11
N ILE A 859 -52.11 -65.77 -89.31
CA ILE A 859 -50.75 -65.36 -89.71
C ILE A 859 -50.65 -63.83 -89.82
N ALA A 860 -51.71 -63.13 -90.23
CA ALA A 860 -51.76 -61.67 -90.21
C ALA A 860 -51.69 -61.11 -88.78
N GLU A 861 -52.36 -61.74 -87.82
CA GLU A 861 -52.23 -61.39 -86.39
C GLU A 861 -50.79 -61.60 -85.88
N ILE A 862 -50.14 -62.72 -86.23
CA ILE A 862 -48.73 -63.00 -85.88
C ILE A 862 -47.79 -61.93 -86.47
N ALA A 863 -47.97 -61.56 -87.74
CA ALA A 863 -47.16 -60.52 -88.38
C ALA A 863 -47.34 -59.13 -87.72
N SER A 864 -48.55 -58.82 -87.24
CA SER A 864 -48.83 -57.59 -86.49
C SER A 864 -48.19 -57.64 -85.09
N ALA A 865 -48.35 -58.75 -84.37
CA ALA A 865 -47.80 -58.93 -83.04
C ALA A 865 -46.26 -58.91 -83.04
N GLY A 866 -45.60 -59.52 -84.04
CA GLY A 866 -44.15 -59.44 -84.22
C GLY A 866 -43.66 -58.02 -84.50
N GLN A 867 -44.44 -57.22 -85.25
CA GLN A 867 -44.10 -55.82 -85.51
C GLN A 867 -44.22 -54.94 -84.24
N GLU A 868 -45.19 -55.24 -83.37
CA GLU A 868 -45.36 -54.59 -82.06
C GLU A 868 -44.29 -55.04 -81.06
N GLN A 869 -43.95 -56.34 -81.01
CA GLN A 869 -42.85 -56.88 -80.21
C GLN A 869 -41.52 -56.23 -80.58
N ALA A 870 -41.21 -56.08 -81.88
CA ALA A 870 -40.00 -55.37 -82.32
C ALA A 870 -39.98 -53.91 -81.81
N SER A 871 -41.12 -53.21 -81.85
CA SER A 871 -41.22 -51.84 -81.33
C SER A 871 -41.15 -51.77 -79.80
N GLY A 872 -41.50 -52.83 -79.07
CA GLY A 872 -41.30 -52.94 -77.62
C GLY A 872 -39.84 -53.20 -77.26
N ILE A 873 -39.19 -54.10 -78.02
CA ILE A 873 -37.77 -54.40 -77.94
C ILE A 873 -36.91 -53.15 -78.19
N ASP A 874 -37.25 -52.32 -79.17
CA ASP A 874 -36.61 -51.00 -79.41
C ASP A 874 -36.69 -50.04 -78.19
N GLN A 875 -37.65 -50.21 -77.28
CA GLN A 875 -37.71 -49.42 -76.03
C GLN A 875 -36.90 -50.06 -74.90
N ILE A 876 -36.86 -51.40 -74.83
CA ILE A 876 -36.00 -52.13 -73.89
C ILE A 876 -34.53 -51.85 -74.21
N ASN A 877 -34.14 -51.87 -75.49
CA ASN A 877 -32.78 -51.55 -75.94
C ASN A 877 -32.32 -50.16 -75.45
N LYS A 878 -33.18 -49.12 -75.54
CA LYS A 878 -32.88 -47.78 -74.99
C LYS A 878 -32.75 -47.78 -73.47
N ALA A 879 -33.55 -48.58 -72.76
CA ALA A 879 -33.44 -48.72 -71.30
C ALA A 879 -32.11 -49.39 -70.91
N VAL A 880 -31.65 -50.39 -71.68
CA VAL A 880 -30.32 -51.01 -71.53
C VAL A 880 -29.21 -49.99 -71.83
N THR A 881 -29.30 -49.19 -72.90
CA THR A 881 -28.35 -48.09 -73.16
C THR A 881 -28.28 -47.09 -72.00
N GLN A 882 -29.43 -46.74 -71.40
CA GLN A 882 -29.46 -45.84 -70.24
C GLN A 882 -28.89 -46.49 -68.97
N MET A 883 -29.03 -47.81 -68.81
CA MET A 883 -28.39 -48.55 -67.72
C MET A 883 -26.87 -48.63 -67.89
N ASP A 884 -26.36 -48.78 -69.12
CA ASP A 884 -24.93 -48.68 -69.42
C ASP A 884 -24.38 -47.27 -69.09
N GLU A 885 -25.05 -46.19 -69.54
CA GLU A 885 -24.66 -44.82 -69.19
C GLU A 885 -24.60 -44.59 -67.67
N MET A 886 -25.58 -45.11 -66.91
CA MET A 886 -25.54 -45.07 -65.44
C MET A 886 -24.44 -45.96 -64.84
N THR A 887 -24.07 -47.07 -65.47
CA THR A 887 -22.98 -47.96 -65.01
C THR A 887 -21.62 -47.30 -65.22
N GLN A 888 -21.42 -46.61 -66.34
CA GLN A 888 -20.23 -45.80 -66.60
C GLN A 888 -20.13 -44.59 -65.64
N GLN A 889 -21.26 -43.95 -65.31
CA GLN A 889 -21.29 -42.92 -64.27
C GLN A 889 -20.96 -43.48 -62.88
N ASN A 890 -21.44 -44.68 -62.53
CA ASN A 890 -21.06 -45.34 -61.28
C ASN A 890 -19.55 -45.62 -61.20
N ALA A 891 -18.92 -46.07 -62.30
CA ALA A 891 -17.48 -46.28 -62.35
C ALA A 891 -16.68 -44.97 -62.14
N ALA A 892 -17.10 -43.86 -62.76
CA ALA A 892 -16.49 -42.55 -62.55
C ALA A 892 -16.67 -42.04 -61.10
N LEU A 893 -17.84 -42.27 -60.50
CA LEU A 893 -18.11 -41.95 -59.09
C LEU A 893 -17.29 -42.82 -58.12
N VAL A 894 -16.97 -44.07 -58.49
CA VAL A 894 -16.06 -44.94 -57.74
C VAL A 894 -14.64 -44.38 -57.76
N GLU A 895 -14.12 -43.93 -58.91
CA GLU A 895 -12.80 -43.27 -58.99
C GLU A 895 -12.75 -41.98 -58.15
N GLU A 896 -13.76 -41.10 -58.28
CA GLU A 896 -13.84 -39.84 -57.52
C GLU A 896 -13.94 -40.08 -56.00
N ALA A 897 -14.74 -41.06 -55.57
CA ALA A 897 -14.90 -41.42 -54.17
C ALA A 897 -13.66 -42.12 -53.60
N ALA A 898 -12.97 -42.97 -54.37
CA ALA A 898 -11.72 -43.60 -53.95
C ALA A 898 -10.60 -42.56 -53.75
N ALA A 899 -10.42 -41.63 -54.69
CA ALA A 899 -9.47 -40.53 -54.57
C ALA A 899 -9.82 -39.59 -53.40
N SER A 900 -11.12 -39.36 -53.14
CA SER A 900 -11.58 -38.60 -51.98
C SER A 900 -11.27 -39.32 -50.65
N SER A 901 -11.43 -40.64 -50.59
CA SER A 901 -11.05 -41.47 -49.45
C SER A 901 -9.55 -41.43 -49.17
N GLU A 902 -8.72 -41.54 -50.22
CA GLU A 902 -7.26 -41.44 -50.08
C GLU A 902 -6.84 -40.06 -49.52
N ALA A 903 -7.38 -38.97 -50.10
CA ALA A 903 -7.14 -37.62 -49.61
C ALA A 903 -7.65 -37.38 -48.17
N MET A 904 -8.77 -37.99 -47.75
CA MET A 904 -9.25 -37.94 -46.37
C MET A 904 -8.32 -38.70 -45.40
N ASN A 905 -7.77 -39.83 -45.83
CA ASN A 905 -6.82 -40.61 -45.03
C ASN A 905 -5.47 -39.87 -44.89
N ASP A 906 -4.96 -39.26 -45.96
CA ASP A 906 -3.77 -38.41 -45.93
C ASP A 906 -3.97 -37.18 -45.03
N GLN A 907 -5.13 -36.52 -45.10
CA GLN A 907 -5.46 -35.38 -44.24
C GLN A 907 -5.55 -35.80 -42.75
N ALA A 908 -6.01 -37.01 -42.45
CA ALA A 908 -6.00 -37.56 -41.09
C ALA A 908 -4.57 -37.90 -40.62
N ALA A 909 -3.74 -38.50 -41.48
CA ALA A 909 -2.34 -38.77 -41.19
C ALA A 909 -1.55 -37.46 -40.90
N ALA A 910 -1.75 -36.42 -41.70
CA ALA A 910 -1.16 -35.10 -41.49
C ALA A 910 -1.64 -34.44 -40.18
N LEU A 911 -2.90 -34.66 -39.78
CA LEU A 911 -3.40 -34.19 -38.48
C LEU A 911 -2.74 -34.94 -37.30
N ASP A 912 -2.56 -36.27 -37.39
CA ASP A 912 -1.88 -37.03 -36.32
C ASP A 912 -0.36 -36.72 -36.26
N GLU A 913 0.29 -36.42 -37.39
CA GLU A 913 1.67 -35.93 -37.41
C GLU A 913 1.81 -34.55 -36.72
N LEU A 914 0.93 -33.60 -37.06
CA LEU A 914 0.88 -32.27 -36.42
C LEU A 914 0.58 -32.36 -34.91
N ILE A 915 -0.28 -33.31 -34.51
CA ILE A 915 -0.58 -33.62 -33.11
C ILE A 915 0.60 -34.35 -32.43
N GLY A 916 1.38 -35.13 -33.17
CA GLY A 916 2.54 -35.89 -32.69
C GLY A 916 3.67 -35.03 -32.12
N PHE A 917 3.70 -33.73 -32.43
CA PHE A 917 4.54 -32.74 -31.73
C PHE A 917 4.19 -32.61 -30.23
N PHE A 918 2.91 -32.76 -29.87
CA PHE A 918 2.44 -32.55 -28.51
C PHE A 918 2.56 -33.81 -27.65
N LYS A 919 3.27 -33.69 -26.53
CA LYS A 919 3.34 -34.73 -25.50
C LYS A 919 2.08 -34.65 -24.65
N VAL A 920 1.13 -35.58 -24.86
CA VAL A 920 -0.14 -35.66 -24.12
C VAL A 920 -0.14 -36.62 -22.92
N GLY A 921 0.99 -37.31 -22.68
CA GLY A 921 1.14 -38.33 -21.65
C GLY A 921 0.64 -39.71 -22.08
N GLU A 922 1.20 -40.78 -21.51
CA GLU A 922 0.89 -42.16 -21.95
C GLU A 922 -0.52 -42.64 -21.58
N ASN A 923 -1.24 -41.92 -20.71
CA ASN A 923 -2.48 -42.39 -20.10
C ASN A 923 -3.71 -42.35 -21.03
N THR A 924 -3.70 -41.61 -22.14
CA THR A 924 -4.83 -41.59 -23.11
C THR A 924 -4.64 -42.50 -24.32
N ARG A 925 -3.41 -42.83 -24.74
CA ARG A 925 -3.14 -43.72 -25.88
C ARG A 925 -3.37 -45.23 -25.61
N ARG A 926 -4.04 -45.57 -24.49
CA ARG A 926 -4.40 -46.95 -24.12
C ARG A 926 -5.88 -47.15 -23.82
N ALA A 927 -6.75 -46.36 -24.45
CA ALA A 927 -8.07 -46.87 -24.80
C ALA A 927 -7.88 -48.14 -25.66
N GLU A 928 -8.68 -49.17 -25.43
CA GLU A 928 -8.54 -50.43 -26.17
C GLU A 928 -8.85 -50.21 -27.65
N ALA A 929 -7.87 -50.44 -28.53
CA ALA A 929 -8.14 -50.64 -29.94
C ALA A 929 -9.16 -51.79 -30.06
N PRO A 930 -10.33 -51.60 -30.68
CA PRO A 930 -11.33 -52.65 -30.77
C PRO A 930 -10.71 -53.88 -31.43
N ALA A 931 -10.63 -54.99 -30.69
CA ALA A 931 -10.13 -56.23 -31.23
C ALA A 931 -10.93 -56.55 -32.51
N PRO A 932 -10.27 -56.72 -33.68
CA PRO A 932 -10.93 -56.56 -34.97
C PRO A 932 -12.13 -57.49 -35.04
N GLN A 933 -13.33 -56.89 -35.18
CA GLN A 933 -14.59 -57.65 -35.23
C GLN A 933 -14.61 -58.47 -36.51
N ARG A 934 -14.08 -59.69 -36.39
CA ARG A 934 -13.96 -60.69 -37.44
C ARG A 934 -15.33 -60.88 -38.08
N ALA A 935 -15.50 -60.32 -39.27
CA ALA A 935 -16.78 -60.17 -39.94
C ALA A 935 -17.61 -61.45 -39.84
N ALA A 936 -18.81 -61.32 -39.28
CA ALA A 936 -19.68 -62.46 -39.03
C ALA A 936 -20.18 -63.01 -40.36
N ARG A 937 -19.52 -64.06 -40.87
CA ARG A 937 -20.00 -64.82 -42.03
C ARG A 937 -21.48 -65.17 -41.82
N PRO A 938 -22.36 -64.96 -42.83
CA PRO A 938 -23.77 -65.32 -42.72
C PRO A 938 -23.95 -66.74 -42.18
N ALA A 939 -24.84 -66.87 -41.19
CA ALA A 939 -24.99 -68.11 -40.44
C ALA A 939 -25.60 -69.23 -41.32
N ALA A 940 -24.73 -70.09 -41.87
CA ALA A 940 -25.15 -71.30 -42.57
C ALA A 940 -26.04 -72.16 -41.63
N ALA A 941 -27.25 -72.49 -42.10
CA ALA A 941 -28.27 -73.10 -41.25
C ALA A 941 -27.82 -74.45 -40.65
N ALA A 942 -27.82 -74.54 -39.32
CA ALA A 942 -27.38 -75.74 -38.61
C ALA A 942 -28.38 -76.89 -38.79
N LYS A 943 -27.92 -78.01 -39.36
CA LYS A 943 -28.55 -79.33 -39.16
C LYS A 943 -27.92 -80.04 -37.95
N PRO A 944 -28.70 -80.84 -37.19
CA PRO A 944 -28.27 -81.35 -35.89
C PRO A 944 -27.18 -82.42 -35.99
N ALA A 945 -26.36 -82.52 -34.94
CA ALA A 945 -25.25 -83.46 -34.86
C ALA A 945 -25.71 -84.93 -34.74
N SER A 946 -24.92 -85.83 -35.31
CA SER A 946 -25.01 -87.28 -35.09
C SER A 946 -23.65 -87.83 -34.64
N ALA A 947 -23.66 -88.79 -33.72
CA ALA A 947 -22.45 -89.36 -33.14
C ALA A 947 -21.84 -90.46 -34.01
N ARG A 948 -20.50 -90.60 -33.96
CA ARG A 948 -19.73 -91.61 -34.71
C ARG A 948 -20.27 -93.04 -34.61
N ARG A 949 -20.40 -93.73 -35.75
CA ARG A 949 -20.13 -95.17 -35.88
C ARG A 949 -19.72 -95.58 -37.30
N SER A 950 -18.70 -96.45 -37.36
CA SER A 950 -18.32 -97.44 -38.40
C SER A 950 -18.77 -97.28 -39.88
N ALA A 951 -17.79 -97.34 -40.79
CA ALA A 951 -17.90 -97.69 -42.21
C ALA A 951 -18.28 -99.19 -42.43
N PRO A 952 -18.45 -99.76 -43.67
CA PRO A 952 -18.16 -99.19 -45.01
C PRO A 952 -19.19 -99.51 -46.14
N LYS A 953 -18.79 -99.22 -47.40
CA LYS A 953 -19.38 -99.63 -48.72
C LYS A 953 -20.68 -98.92 -49.18
N ASP A 954 -20.96 -98.61 -50.45
CA ASP A 954 -20.34 -98.67 -51.80
C ASP A 954 -21.46 -98.22 -52.80
N SER A 955 -21.15 -98.03 -54.10
CA SER A 955 -22.05 -97.87 -55.27
C SER A 955 -22.86 -96.56 -55.51
N GLY A 956 -22.64 -95.96 -56.71
CA GLY A 956 -23.49 -94.98 -57.41
C GLY A 956 -23.33 -93.49 -57.01
N GLY A 957 -23.30 -92.50 -57.92
CA GLY A 957 -23.26 -92.50 -59.40
C GLY A 957 -23.81 -91.17 -59.99
N SER A 958 -23.32 -90.73 -61.16
CA SER A 958 -23.55 -89.39 -61.81
C SER A 958 -22.88 -88.22 -61.04
N GLU A 959 -22.06 -87.30 -61.61
CA GLU A 959 -22.01 -86.57 -62.91
C GLU A 959 -22.89 -85.31 -62.96
N TRP A 960 -22.46 -84.32 -63.77
CA TRP A 960 -22.96 -82.93 -63.94
C TRP A 960 -22.58 -81.98 -62.79
N GLU A 961 -21.60 -81.07 -62.87
CA GLU A 961 -20.85 -80.45 -63.99
C GLU A 961 -21.60 -79.28 -64.71
N GLU A 962 -20.83 -78.21 -64.99
CA GLU A 962 -21.13 -76.92 -65.66
C GLU A 962 -22.24 -75.98 -65.09
N PHE A 963 -21.78 -74.82 -64.59
CA PHE A 963 -22.21 -73.48 -65.00
C PHE A 963 -21.02 -72.51 -64.87
#